data_AF-A0A1Q3WET3-F1
#
_entry.id   AF-A0A1Q3WET3-F1
#
_cell.length_a   1.000
_cell.length_b   1.000
_cell.length_c   1.000
_cell.angle_alpha   90.00
_cell.angle_beta   90.00
_cell.angle_gamma   90.00
#
_symmetry.space_group_name_H-M   'P 1'
#
loop_
_entity.id
_entity.type
_entity.pdbx_description
1 polymer ?
#
loop_
_entity_poly.entity_id
_entity_poly.type
_entity_poly.pdbx_seq_one_letter_code
_entity_poly.pdbx_strand_id
1 'polypeptide(L)'
;MIDIIVFIVFLAINLLVGLRYRGKKQSFKEYAIGNKSFSTATLTATIVATWASGSMFFNDLEQVYSNGLYYIIAIIVGCPLYLLITGYIIGPRMGTFLNHVSMADAMGNVYGKGVQLIAAISTVLWDIGYIAIQFKVISRILAVLFNYQGSEVMVVAATIIIIYSAFGGIKSVTFTDVIQFITFGTLLPVLALTIWHRIPDASQVVHTLTTNPNFNFKHVLGWSPQLMGMIALTFYYMTPSLPPELFQRMAMARNINQVKRSITYATGILLLIDILIIWIAILLLTDNSHLSTSQVMGYLIEKYAYPGLKGFLGVGIISLAMSSADSALNSCAVLVANDILPPLRVTQQASVRIAAIATFIIGFFAILLTLSIQNILEILLFAANFYMPIIVVPMLLTIFGFRTSKRITFIGMGAGFVTTAGLLLYFKNIDSFFPGMLANLIFLLGSHYLLREEGGWFKQQSEARTLEMSQGYRMGWIARWNKLKSMRILSYLEKSLPDKEYYYPLLAFYLLIATYVSLYNIPNEIEQKYLTLYRAIQYSVLVIATSLMGFPIWPAPLKNKRLLAWLWPLTIFYTLFFIGGMVMIMSDFQSNQILIFMLSLVMTVLLVYWPLAIALAISGLVAATLVFKWMMGEVILPDQAIPISFQFGYGLLLFSSLLIALFRFKEKQKRLENKNTYLVTLYEEKNNELAEILDYREELLKELNADEKALFDQTTAAYIQQILYRMTDYMRLEVIQINLDQLLLEVKETIKLTDLEPVPQLITIINTKQETIHGDISKIKQLLINGILYVHKHNPTNEPMHIVIEDAKLGHKVDYIRDYTRQLAALKFTITTGKVSSKKKDIYMLEQVPLVSQHAKKGKLIENARIVHAHYGYAELDDEHTQVYVLPVNVREVRGKVMELLREPAVADTEELKHSLAIQVEKELLDKIENTKIDAKVISKALDTIKRYHAGVKRKSGEPFFTHPIQVALILLEYCKDQDAVVAALLHDTVEDTGLSLVQIKAMFGEQVSFIVKKVTNLEDNLRRVSSQDHENVYRIMNYEDERAAFVKLADRLHNMRTISGHSSFAKQKHIANETLYSFVPLAQKLKLTPVAEELEKLSLEVLAK
;
A
#
# COMPACT_ATOMS: atom_id res chain seq x y z
N MET A 1 14.27 -11.56 -42.21
CA MET A 1 15.38 -10.99 -41.40
C MET A 1 14.84 -10.06 -40.31
N ILE A 2 14.00 -9.07 -40.65
CA ILE A 2 13.38 -8.15 -39.66
C ILE A 2 12.61 -8.90 -38.57
N ASP A 3 11.81 -9.91 -38.93
CA ASP A 3 11.03 -10.70 -37.96
C ASP A 3 11.89 -11.43 -36.92
N ILE A 4 13.03 -11.98 -37.35
CA ILE A 4 14.00 -12.67 -36.48
C ILE A 4 14.68 -11.65 -35.55
N ILE A 5 15.02 -10.46 -36.05
CA ILE A 5 15.63 -9.39 -35.25
C ILE A 5 14.66 -8.94 -34.15
N VAL A 6 13.39 -8.66 -34.50
CA VAL A 6 12.34 -8.29 -33.53
C VAL A 6 12.22 -9.36 -32.44
N PHE A 7 12.24 -10.63 -32.83
CA PHE A 7 12.16 -11.75 -31.90
C PHE A 7 13.39 -11.88 -30.98
N ILE A 8 14.60 -11.77 -31.53
CA ILE A 8 15.85 -11.83 -30.75
C ILE A 8 15.93 -10.66 -29.77
N VAL A 9 15.55 -9.45 -30.19
CA VAL A 9 15.52 -8.26 -29.33
C VAL A 9 14.53 -8.47 -28.18
N PHE A 10 13.35 -9.02 -28.44
CA PHE A 10 12.38 -9.37 -27.40
C PHE A 10 12.95 -10.36 -26.38
N LEU A 11 13.59 -11.45 -26.82
CA LEU A 11 14.23 -12.40 -25.92
C LEU A 11 15.38 -11.78 -25.12
N ALA A 12 16.20 -10.94 -25.75
CA ALA A 12 17.32 -10.26 -25.11
C ALA A 12 16.84 -9.27 -24.03
N ILE A 13 15.76 -8.53 -24.27
CA ILE A 13 15.16 -7.62 -23.28
C ILE A 13 14.69 -8.41 -22.05
N ASN A 14 13.99 -9.53 -22.24
CA ASN A 14 13.53 -10.37 -21.13
C ASN A 14 14.70 -10.96 -20.33
N LEU A 15 15.74 -11.44 -21.02
CA LEU A 15 16.97 -11.93 -20.39
C LEU A 15 17.66 -10.84 -19.56
N LEU A 16 17.81 -9.63 -20.10
CA LEU A 16 18.41 -8.48 -19.41
C LEU A 16 17.61 -8.08 -18.16
N VAL A 17 16.29 -8.10 -18.25
CA VAL A 17 15.40 -7.85 -17.09
C VAL A 17 15.62 -8.89 -16.02
N GLY A 18 15.61 -10.19 -16.35
CA GLY A 18 15.84 -11.25 -15.37
C GLY A 18 17.22 -11.17 -14.71
N LEU A 19 18.26 -10.84 -15.49
CA LEU A 19 19.61 -10.64 -14.98
C LEU A 19 19.75 -9.39 -14.09
N ARG A 20 18.98 -8.32 -14.33
CA ARG A 20 19.00 -7.11 -13.48
C ARG A 20 18.52 -7.35 -12.05
N TYR A 21 17.64 -8.33 -11.85
CA TYR A 21 17.18 -8.73 -10.52
C TYR A 21 18.14 -9.70 -9.81
N ARG A 22 19.20 -10.17 -10.49
CA ARG A 22 20.26 -11.03 -9.93
C ARG A 22 21.17 -10.24 -8.99
N GLY A 23 21.48 -10.80 -7.81
CA GLY A 23 22.54 -10.31 -6.92
C GLY A 23 22.13 -9.42 -5.75
N LYS A 24 20.85 -9.06 -5.60
CA LYS A 24 20.36 -8.45 -4.35
C LYS A 24 20.21 -9.53 -3.27
N LYS A 25 20.69 -9.28 -2.04
CA LYS A 25 20.41 -10.14 -0.87
C LYS A 25 18.88 -10.16 -0.63
N GLN A 26 18.19 -11.12 -1.24
CA GLN A 26 16.74 -11.30 -1.12
C GLN A 26 16.43 -12.48 -0.20
N SER A 27 15.41 -12.33 0.64
CA SER A 27 14.92 -13.45 1.46
C SER A 27 14.19 -14.48 0.59
N PHE A 28 14.10 -15.74 1.04
CA PHE A 28 13.33 -16.77 0.32
C PHE A 28 11.85 -16.37 0.15
N LYS A 29 11.25 -15.75 1.18
CA LYS A 29 9.87 -15.24 1.13
C LYS A 29 9.72 -14.09 0.13
N GLU A 30 10.72 -13.24 -0.01
CA GLU A 30 10.74 -12.20 -1.05
C GLU A 30 10.85 -12.78 -2.45
N TYR A 31 11.70 -13.81 -2.64
CA TYR A 31 11.82 -14.55 -3.89
C TYR A 31 10.51 -15.24 -4.29
N ALA A 32 9.79 -15.80 -3.31
CA ALA A 32 8.55 -16.55 -3.54
C ALA A 32 7.31 -15.67 -3.69
N ILE A 33 7.10 -14.64 -2.86
CA ILE A 33 5.85 -13.85 -2.83
C ILE A 33 6.04 -12.33 -2.81
N GLY A 34 7.27 -11.82 -2.98
CA GLY A 34 7.54 -10.40 -3.26
C GLY A 34 7.09 -9.41 -2.19
N ASN A 35 7.15 -9.80 -0.91
CA ASN A 35 6.80 -8.98 0.28
C ASN A 35 5.34 -8.46 0.30
N LYS A 36 4.44 -9.05 -0.49
CA LYS A 36 3.03 -8.64 -0.61
C LYS A 36 2.83 -7.15 -0.98
N SER A 37 3.82 -6.49 -1.58
CA SER A 37 3.75 -5.05 -1.87
C SER A 37 3.08 -4.71 -3.21
N PHE A 38 2.49 -5.68 -3.90
CA PHE A 38 1.91 -5.47 -5.24
C PHE A 38 0.59 -4.69 -5.22
N SER A 39 0.34 -3.94 -6.29
CA SER A 39 -0.94 -3.26 -6.51
C SER A 39 -2.01 -4.26 -7.00
N THR A 40 -3.29 -3.94 -6.83
CA THR A 40 -4.37 -4.77 -7.40
C THR A 40 -4.25 -4.91 -8.91
N ALA A 41 -3.86 -3.83 -9.60
CA ALA A 41 -3.67 -3.85 -11.05
C ALA A 41 -2.53 -4.78 -11.48
N THR A 42 -1.41 -4.75 -10.75
CA THR A 42 -0.27 -5.64 -11.01
C THR A 42 -0.67 -7.09 -10.82
N LEU A 43 -1.34 -7.43 -9.71
CA LEU A 43 -1.82 -8.80 -9.47
C LEU A 43 -2.82 -9.25 -10.54
N THR A 44 -3.75 -8.39 -10.95
CA THR A 44 -4.65 -8.69 -12.06
C THR A 44 -3.89 -8.97 -13.35
N ALA A 45 -2.93 -8.13 -13.72
CA ALA A 45 -2.13 -8.33 -14.93
C ALA A 45 -1.34 -9.65 -14.88
N THR A 46 -0.72 -9.96 -13.75
CA THR A 46 -0.01 -11.23 -13.52
C THR A 46 -0.96 -12.44 -13.60
N ILE A 47 -2.15 -12.38 -12.99
CA ILE A 47 -3.14 -13.48 -13.11
C ILE A 47 -3.57 -13.66 -14.56
N VAL A 48 -3.87 -12.56 -15.26
CA VAL A 48 -4.25 -12.61 -16.68
C VAL A 48 -3.11 -13.17 -17.53
N ALA A 49 -1.89 -12.69 -17.36
CA ALA A 49 -0.74 -13.15 -18.13
C ALA A 49 -0.43 -14.63 -17.86
N THR A 50 -0.52 -15.11 -16.62
CA THR A 50 -0.29 -16.53 -16.31
C THR A 50 -1.34 -17.44 -16.98
N TRP A 51 -2.59 -16.99 -17.05
CA TRP A 51 -3.72 -17.76 -17.59
C TRP A 51 -3.90 -17.64 -19.10
N ALA A 52 -3.67 -16.45 -19.66
CA ALA A 52 -3.61 -16.20 -21.09
C ALA A 52 -2.33 -16.87 -21.63
N SER A 53 -2.42 -18.17 -21.88
CA SER A 53 -1.29 -19.01 -22.25
C SER A 53 -1.21 -19.22 -23.76
N GLY A 54 -0.03 -19.58 -24.27
CA GLY A 54 0.11 -19.93 -25.68
C GLY A 54 -0.73 -21.15 -26.05
N SER A 55 -0.85 -22.12 -25.13
CA SER A 55 -1.73 -23.27 -25.27
C SER A 55 -3.21 -22.90 -25.39
N MET A 56 -3.67 -21.88 -24.66
CA MET A 56 -5.04 -21.36 -24.74
C MET A 56 -5.28 -20.78 -26.15
N PHE A 57 -4.42 -19.85 -26.60
CA PHE A 57 -4.56 -19.29 -27.94
C PHE A 57 -4.58 -20.35 -29.05
N PHE A 58 -3.66 -21.31 -29.03
CA PHE A 58 -3.61 -22.38 -30.02
C PHE A 58 -4.84 -23.30 -29.97
N ASN A 59 -5.11 -23.87 -28.79
CA ASN A 59 -6.17 -24.85 -28.66
C ASN A 59 -7.53 -24.20 -28.92
N ASP A 60 -7.78 -23.02 -28.36
CA ASP A 60 -9.07 -22.35 -28.51
C ASP A 60 -9.31 -21.98 -29.97
N LEU A 61 -8.28 -21.49 -30.68
CA LEU A 61 -8.39 -21.18 -32.10
C LEU A 61 -8.77 -22.43 -32.93
N GLU A 62 -8.04 -23.53 -32.73
CA GLU A 62 -8.25 -24.80 -33.44
C GLU A 62 -9.60 -25.46 -33.11
N GLN A 63 -9.97 -25.46 -31.82
CA GLN A 63 -11.19 -26.08 -31.31
C GLN A 63 -12.44 -25.26 -31.63
N VAL A 64 -12.38 -23.93 -31.59
CA VAL A 64 -13.50 -23.08 -32.03
C VAL A 64 -13.72 -23.24 -33.53
N TYR A 65 -12.66 -23.29 -34.32
CA TYR A 65 -12.76 -23.53 -35.77
C TYR A 65 -13.40 -24.89 -36.07
N SER A 66 -13.01 -25.95 -35.34
CA SER A 66 -13.43 -27.33 -35.65
C SER A 66 -14.76 -27.73 -34.99
N ASN A 67 -15.00 -27.33 -33.74
CA ASN A 67 -16.12 -27.79 -32.89
C ASN A 67 -17.17 -26.69 -32.61
N GLY A 68 -16.89 -25.42 -32.96
CA GLY A 68 -17.82 -24.29 -32.82
C GLY A 68 -18.44 -24.16 -31.43
N LEU A 69 -19.77 -24.05 -31.36
CA LEU A 69 -20.51 -23.77 -30.13
C LEU A 69 -20.32 -24.82 -29.03
N TYR A 70 -20.09 -26.09 -29.35
CA TYR A 70 -19.83 -27.12 -28.34
C TYR A 70 -18.59 -26.79 -27.50
N TYR A 71 -17.56 -26.22 -28.12
CA TYR A 71 -16.37 -25.78 -27.41
C TYR A 71 -16.55 -24.39 -26.78
N ILE A 72 -17.10 -23.43 -27.54
CA ILE A 72 -17.31 -22.04 -27.10
C ILE A 72 -18.11 -21.99 -25.79
N ILE A 73 -19.21 -22.73 -25.69
CA ILE A 73 -20.06 -22.74 -24.49
C ILE A 73 -19.28 -23.29 -23.29
N ALA A 74 -18.50 -24.36 -23.48
CA ALA A 74 -17.73 -24.96 -22.39
C ALA A 74 -16.69 -23.99 -21.80
N ILE A 75 -15.98 -23.24 -22.65
CA ILE A 75 -14.95 -22.29 -22.20
C ILE A 75 -15.54 -21.01 -21.61
N ILE A 76 -16.56 -20.40 -22.26
CA ILE A 76 -17.18 -19.14 -21.81
C ILE A 76 -17.92 -19.33 -20.49
N VAL A 77 -18.44 -20.53 -20.23
CA VAL A 77 -19.10 -20.85 -18.96
C VAL A 77 -18.08 -21.34 -17.92
N GLY A 78 -17.26 -22.33 -18.28
CA GLY A 78 -16.38 -23.02 -17.34
C GLY A 78 -15.28 -22.13 -16.77
N CYS A 79 -14.48 -21.48 -17.62
CA CYS A 79 -13.31 -20.70 -17.19
C CYS A 79 -13.68 -19.49 -16.32
N PRO A 80 -14.68 -18.66 -16.68
CA PRO A 80 -15.10 -17.56 -15.82
C PRO A 80 -15.69 -18.04 -14.49
N LEU A 81 -16.49 -19.11 -14.50
CA LEU A 81 -17.03 -19.68 -13.25
C LEU A 81 -15.91 -20.18 -12.35
N TYR A 82 -14.90 -20.86 -12.88
CA TYR A 82 -13.73 -21.28 -12.11
C TYR A 82 -13.07 -20.11 -11.38
N LEU A 83 -12.79 -19.00 -12.08
CA LEU A 83 -12.15 -17.84 -11.47
C LEU A 83 -13.09 -17.14 -10.48
N LEU A 84 -14.39 -17.05 -10.77
CA LEU A 84 -15.37 -16.45 -9.86
C LEU A 84 -15.55 -17.26 -8.59
N ILE A 85 -15.66 -18.59 -8.70
CA ILE A 85 -15.67 -19.52 -7.55
C ILE A 85 -14.38 -19.32 -6.76
N THR A 86 -13.24 -19.26 -7.44
CA THR A 86 -11.95 -19.06 -6.78
C THR A 86 -11.87 -17.72 -6.04
N GLY A 87 -12.36 -16.63 -6.64
CA GLY A 87 -12.30 -15.28 -6.04
C GLY A 87 -13.34 -15.03 -4.95
N TYR A 88 -14.58 -15.51 -5.11
CA TYR A 88 -15.71 -15.22 -4.22
C TYR A 88 -16.00 -16.32 -3.19
N ILE A 89 -15.72 -17.58 -3.49
CA ILE A 89 -16.02 -18.71 -2.59
C ILE A 89 -14.76 -19.18 -1.87
N ILE A 90 -13.68 -19.43 -2.62
CA ILE A 90 -12.43 -19.93 -2.07
C ILE A 90 -11.61 -18.80 -1.43
N GLY A 91 -11.41 -17.68 -2.15
CA GLY A 91 -10.59 -16.54 -1.70
C GLY A 91 -10.87 -16.07 -0.27
N PRO A 92 -12.13 -15.90 0.16
CA PRO A 92 -12.46 -15.55 1.55
C PRO A 92 -12.04 -16.60 2.60
N ARG A 93 -12.03 -17.88 2.22
CA ARG A 93 -11.63 -19.00 3.08
C ARG A 93 -10.12 -19.21 3.11
N MET A 94 -9.39 -18.58 2.21
CA MET A 94 -7.93 -18.66 2.14
C MET A 94 -7.20 -17.85 3.22
N GLY A 95 -7.89 -17.03 4.00
CA GLY A 95 -7.27 -16.06 4.94
C GLY A 95 -6.15 -16.62 5.81
N THR A 96 -6.34 -17.81 6.39
CA THR A 96 -5.35 -18.49 7.24
C THR A 96 -4.19 -19.12 6.47
N PHE A 97 -4.39 -19.38 5.17
CA PHE A 97 -3.43 -20.05 4.28
C PHE A 97 -2.58 -19.06 3.47
N LEU A 98 -3.01 -17.80 3.32
CA LEU A 98 -2.26 -16.76 2.58
C LEU A 98 -0.92 -16.37 3.22
N ASN A 99 -0.58 -16.87 4.41
CA ASN A 99 0.69 -16.63 5.07
C ASN A 99 1.79 -17.63 4.67
N HIS A 100 1.38 -18.79 4.14
CA HIS A 100 2.25 -19.81 3.58
C HIS A 100 2.70 -19.42 2.17
N VAL A 101 3.82 -19.99 1.73
CA VAL A 101 4.38 -19.71 0.39
C VAL A 101 3.82 -20.64 -0.69
N SER A 102 3.26 -21.79 -0.31
CA SER A 102 2.63 -22.76 -1.21
C SER A 102 1.42 -23.44 -0.55
N MET A 103 0.58 -24.09 -1.36
CA MET A 103 -0.53 -24.89 -0.84
C MET A 103 -0.05 -26.17 -0.13
N ALA A 104 1.08 -26.73 -0.57
CA ALA A 104 1.70 -27.89 0.09
C ALA A 104 2.14 -27.54 1.53
N ASP A 105 2.75 -26.37 1.73
CA ASP A 105 3.12 -25.83 3.05
C ASP A 105 1.87 -25.63 3.93
N ALA A 106 0.81 -25.05 3.35
CA ALA A 106 -0.47 -24.86 4.03
C ALA A 106 -1.10 -26.19 4.48
N MET A 107 -1.13 -27.22 3.63
CA MET A 107 -1.61 -28.56 3.98
C MET A 107 -0.69 -29.26 4.98
N GLY A 108 0.62 -29.04 4.86
CA GLY A 108 1.64 -29.52 5.79
C GLY A 108 1.44 -29.03 7.22
N ASN A 109 1.06 -27.76 7.37
CA ASN A 109 0.75 -27.17 8.67
C ASN A 109 -0.52 -27.79 9.30
N VAL A 110 -1.46 -28.28 8.48
CA VAL A 110 -2.69 -28.91 8.98
C VAL A 110 -2.51 -30.40 9.28
N TYR A 111 -1.86 -31.16 8.39
CA TYR A 111 -1.80 -32.63 8.46
C TYR A 111 -0.40 -33.19 8.73
N GLY A 112 0.64 -32.35 8.73
CA GLY A 112 2.03 -32.71 8.99
C GLY A 112 2.90 -32.84 7.73
N LYS A 113 4.22 -32.94 7.95
CA LYS A 113 5.26 -32.92 6.91
C LYS A 113 5.15 -34.01 5.85
N GLY A 114 4.55 -35.16 6.17
CA GLY A 114 4.37 -36.23 5.19
C GLY A 114 3.35 -35.86 4.11
N VAL A 115 2.25 -35.17 4.49
CA VAL A 115 1.25 -34.68 3.53
C VAL A 115 1.81 -33.53 2.71
N GLN A 116 2.61 -32.64 3.33
CA GLN A 116 3.35 -31.59 2.63
C GLN A 116 4.21 -32.16 1.49
N LEU A 117 5.00 -33.21 1.80
CA LEU A 117 5.91 -33.82 0.83
C LEU A 117 5.16 -34.45 -0.35
N ILE A 118 4.11 -35.23 -0.09
CA ILE A 118 3.32 -35.84 -1.17
C ILE A 118 2.66 -34.75 -2.02
N ALA A 119 2.07 -33.74 -1.38
CA ALA A 119 1.46 -32.61 -2.09
C ALA A 119 2.46 -31.87 -2.98
N ALA A 120 3.67 -31.63 -2.48
CA ALA A 120 4.70 -30.96 -3.26
C ALA A 120 5.18 -31.82 -4.44
N ILE A 121 5.49 -33.11 -4.23
CA ILE A 121 5.94 -34.01 -5.31
C ILE A 121 4.87 -34.14 -6.40
N SER A 122 3.61 -34.38 -6.01
CA SER A 122 2.47 -34.46 -6.93
C SER A 122 2.31 -33.20 -7.76
N THR A 123 2.47 -32.02 -7.14
CA THR A 123 2.36 -30.73 -7.82
C THR A 123 3.53 -30.49 -8.77
N VAL A 124 4.76 -30.83 -8.36
CA VAL A 124 5.97 -30.70 -9.21
C VAL A 124 5.85 -31.57 -10.48
N LEU A 125 5.33 -32.79 -10.37
CA LEU A 125 5.13 -33.66 -11.55
C LEU A 125 4.11 -33.07 -12.54
N TRP A 126 3.06 -32.43 -12.03
CA TRP A 126 2.10 -31.71 -12.87
C TRP A 126 2.73 -30.48 -13.53
N ASP A 127 3.48 -29.67 -12.77
CA ASP A 127 4.18 -28.48 -13.28
C ASP A 127 5.17 -28.82 -14.40
N ILE A 128 5.94 -29.91 -14.27
CA ILE A 128 6.87 -30.38 -15.33
C ILE A 128 6.11 -30.64 -16.63
N GLY A 129 4.94 -31.28 -16.55
CA GLY A 129 4.07 -31.48 -17.70
C GLY A 129 3.53 -30.18 -18.28
N TYR A 130 3.08 -29.27 -17.42
CA TYR A 130 2.56 -27.97 -17.85
C TYR A 130 3.64 -27.09 -18.52
N ILE A 131 4.87 -27.08 -18.00
CA ILE A 131 6.01 -26.40 -18.61
C ILE A 131 6.37 -27.05 -19.95
N ALA A 132 6.36 -28.38 -20.02
CA ALA A 132 6.64 -29.12 -21.27
C ALA A 132 5.64 -28.77 -22.38
N ILE A 133 4.37 -28.54 -22.05
CA ILE A 133 3.35 -28.04 -22.99
C ILE A 133 3.76 -26.67 -23.54
N GLN A 134 4.14 -25.73 -22.68
CA GLN A 134 4.53 -24.38 -23.13
C GLN A 134 5.77 -24.43 -24.04
N PHE A 135 6.78 -25.26 -23.72
CA PHE A 135 7.93 -25.47 -24.60
C PHE A 135 7.54 -26.08 -25.95
N LYS A 136 6.57 -27.00 -25.97
CA LYS A 136 6.04 -27.57 -27.22
C LYS A 136 5.32 -26.51 -28.07
N VAL A 137 4.51 -25.66 -27.43
CA VAL A 137 3.80 -24.55 -28.10
C VAL A 137 4.81 -23.57 -28.71
N ILE A 138 5.82 -23.15 -27.94
CA ILE A 138 6.90 -22.27 -28.42
C ILE A 138 7.60 -22.91 -29.64
N SER A 139 7.93 -24.20 -29.56
CA SER A 139 8.53 -24.93 -30.68
C SER A 139 7.67 -24.90 -31.94
N ARG A 140 6.36 -25.14 -31.81
CA ARG A 140 5.42 -25.11 -32.96
C ARG A 140 5.32 -23.71 -33.55
N ILE A 141 5.26 -22.67 -32.72
CA ILE A 141 5.23 -21.27 -33.19
C ILE A 141 6.49 -20.92 -33.98
N LEU A 142 7.66 -21.27 -33.44
CA LEU A 142 8.94 -20.99 -34.10
C LEU A 142 9.06 -21.74 -35.43
N ALA A 143 8.57 -22.98 -35.48
CA ALA A 143 8.52 -23.74 -36.73
C ALA A 143 7.64 -23.06 -37.79
N VAL A 144 6.44 -22.60 -37.42
CA VAL A 144 5.52 -21.93 -38.35
C VAL A 144 6.02 -20.54 -38.77
N LEU A 145 6.66 -19.78 -37.88
CA LEU A 145 7.11 -18.42 -38.18
C LEU A 145 8.41 -18.36 -38.97
N PHE A 146 9.37 -19.21 -38.65
CA PHE A 146 10.73 -19.14 -39.18
C PHE A 146 11.07 -20.30 -40.09
N ASN A 147 10.12 -21.21 -40.35
CA ASN A 147 10.29 -22.40 -41.17
C ASN A 147 11.46 -23.31 -40.71
N TYR A 148 11.79 -23.25 -39.41
CA TYR A 148 12.80 -24.11 -38.80
C TYR A 148 12.15 -25.39 -38.29
N GLN A 149 12.52 -26.52 -38.87
CA GLN A 149 12.13 -27.84 -38.41
C GLN A 149 13.31 -28.46 -37.67
N GLY A 150 13.32 -28.33 -36.34
CA GLY A 150 14.42 -28.83 -35.51
C GLY A 150 14.12 -28.74 -34.02
N SER A 151 14.48 -29.77 -33.25
CA SER A 151 14.35 -29.77 -31.79
C SER A 151 15.36 -28.83 -31.11
N GLU A 152 16.41 -28.43 -31.82
CA GLU A 152 17.48 -27.56 -31.34
C GLU A 152 16.97 -26.17 -30.98
N VAL A 153 16.08 -25.61 -31.81
CA VAL A 153 15.48 -24.28 -31.60
C VAL A 153 14.63 -24.26 -30.34
N MET A 154 13.88 -25.35 -30.09
CA MET A 154 13.11 -25.52 -28.85
C MET A 154 14.02 -25.57 -27.64
N VAL A 155 15.10 -26.36 -27.69
CA VAL A 155 16.05 -26.47 -26.57
C VAL A 155 16.69 -25.12 -26.26
N VAL A 156 17.08 -24.35 -27.28
CA VAL A 156 17.65 -23.00 -27.10
C VAL A 156 16.63 -22.06 -26.46
N ALA A 157 15.39 -22.01 -26.98
CA ALA A 157 14.35 -21.15 -26.43
C ALA A 157 13.99 -21.52 -24.97
N ALA A 158 13.82 -22.81 -24.68
CA ALA A 158 13.59 -23.32 -23.34
C ALA A 158 14.75 -22.99 -22.39
N THR A 159 16.00 -23.15 -22.86
CA THR A 159 17.20 -22.83 -22.06
C THR A 159 17.24 -21.35 -21.68
N ILE A 160 16.90 -20.44 -22.60
CA ILE A 160 16.82 -19.00 -22.30
C ILE A 160 15.79 -18.74 -21.20
N ILE A 161 14.59 -19.33 -21.32
CA ILE A 161 13.50 -19.23 -20.33
C ILE A 161 13.95 -19.71 -18.95
N ILE A 162 14.55 -20.89 -18.90
CA ILE A 162 15.07 -21.49 -17.66
C ILE A 162 16.13 -20.58 -17.01
N ILE A 163 17.08 -20.07 -17.80
CA ILE A 163 18.18 -19.23 -17.29
C ILE A 163 17.64 -17.97 -16.62
N TYR A 164 16.77 -17.19 -17.26
CA TYR A 164 16.33 -15.93 -16.64
C TYR A 164 15.33 -16.16 -15.51
N SER A 165 14.48 -17.20 -15.60
CA SER A 165 13.54 -17.55 -14.53
C SER A 165 14.25 -18.01 -13.25
N ALA A 166 15.39 -18.70 -13.37
CA ALA A 166 16.18 -19.15 -12.22
C ALA A 166 16.75 -18.00 -11.36
N PHE A 167 17.00 -16.82 -11.95
CA PHE A 167 17.65 -15.71 -11.26
C PHE A 167 16.70 -14.56 -10.86
N GLY A 168 15.53 -14.45 -11.50
CA GLY A 168 14.65 -13.28 -11.36
C GLY A 168 13.70 -13.28 -10.16
N GLY A 169 13.27 -14.46 -9.68
CA GLY A 169 12.25 -14.59 -8.63
C GLY A 169 10.88 -13.97 -9.00
N ILE A 170 9.92 -13.97 -8.08
CA ILE A 170 8.53 -13.56 -8.39
C ILE A 170 8.42 -12.09 -8.84
N LYS A 171 9.34 -11.21 -8.40
CA LYS A 171 9.35 -9.80 -8.82
C LYS A 171 9.72 -9.66 -10.30
N SER A 172 10.68 -10.43 -10.79
CA SER A 172 10.99 -10.45 -12.22
C SER A 172 9.82 -11.01 -13.02
N VAL A 173 9.25 -12.13 -12.57
CA VAL A 173 8.08 -12.75 -13.22
C VAL A 173 6.91 -11.75 -13.29
N THR A 174 6.61 -11.04 -12.19
CA THR A 174 5.52 -10.04 -12.23
C THR A 174 5.78 -8.89 -13.19
N PHE A 175 7.04 -8.53 -13.42
CA PHE A 175 7.39 -7.45 -14.34
C PHE A 175 7.24 -7.91 -15.79
N THR A 176 7.75 -9.10 -16.11
CA THR A 176 7.59 -9.70 -17.45
C THR A 176 6.11 -9.96 -17.75
N ASP A 177 5.34 -10.46 -16.78
CA ASP A 177 3.90 -10.69 -16.91
C ASP A 177 3.13 -9.41 -17.27
N VAL A 178 3.49 -8.26 -16.68
CA VAL A 178 2.85 -6.97 -17.00
C VAL A 178 3.16 -6.52 -18.42
N ILE A 179 4.41 -6.69 -18.87
CA ILE A 179 4.81 -6.37 -20.25
C ILE A 179 4.10 -7.29 -21.23
N GLN A 180 4.08 -8.59 -20.96
CA GLN A 180 3.42 -9.60 -21.78
C GLN A 180 1.91 -9.34 -21.86
N PHE A 181 1.26 -9.00 -20.74
CA PHE A 181 -0.14 -8.57 -20.70
C PHE A 181 -0.44 -7.42 -21.66
N ILE A 182 0.40 -6.38 -21.67
CA ILE A 182 0.24 -5.26 -22.60
C ILE A 182 0.49 -5.72 -24.04
N THR A 183 1.47 -6.59 -24.24
CA THR A 183 1.89 -7.09 -25.57
C THR A 183 0.77 -7.88 -26.24
N PHE A 184 0.23 -8.93 -25.61
CA PHE A 184 -0.87 -9.69 -26.22
C PHE A 184 -2.20 -8.94 -26.16
N GLY A 185 -2.42 -8.08 -25.15
CA GLY A 185 -3.61 -7.24 -25.05
C GLY A 185 -3.74 -6.21 -26.18
N THR A 186 -2.63 -5.87 -26.85
CA THR A 186 -2.62 -5.01 -28.04
C THR A 186 -2.59 -5.81 -29.33
N LEU A 187 -1.82 -6.90 -29.40
CA LEU A 187 -1.63 -7.68 -30.62
C LEU A 187 -2.85 -8.52 -31.03
N LEU A 188 -3.59 -9.12 -30.08
CA LEU A 188 -4.76 -9.94 -30.41
C LEU A 188 -5.87 -9.13 -31.11
N PRO A 189 -6.26 -7.93 -30.62
CA PRO A 189 -7.16 -7.07 -31.36
C PRO A 189 -6.64 -6.72 -32.76
N VAL A 190 -5.38 -6.27 -32.88
CA VAL A 190 -4.78 -5.89 -34.18
C VAL A 190 -4.84 -7.05 -35.18
N LEU A 191 -4.61 -8.28 -34.71
CA LEU A 191 -4.72 -9.47 -35.53
C LEU A 191 -6.14 -9.70 -36.03
N ALA A 192 -7.13 -9.65 -35.13
CA ALA A 192 -8.54 -9.78 -35.50
C ALA A 192 -8.96 -8.74 -36.56
N LEU A 193 -8.47 -7.49 -36.41
CA LEU A 193 -8.73 -6.43 -37.38
C LEU A 193 -8.09 -6.69 -38.75
N THR A 194 -6.86 -7.20 -38.73
CA THR A 194 -6.11 -7.49 -39.96
C THR A 194 -6.79 -8.58 -40.78
N ILE A 195 -7.35 -9.60 -40.11
CA ILE A 195 -8.11 -10.66 -40.79
C ILE A 195 -9.43 -10.10 -41.32
N TRP A 196 -10.17 -9.36 -40.49
CA TRP A 196 -11.45 -8.76 -40.86
C TRP A 196 -11.35 -7.89 -42.12
N HIS A 197 -10.36 -6.99 -42.20
CA HIS A 197 -10.20 -6.07 -43.33
C HIS A 197 -9.85 -6.77 -44.66
N ARG A 198 -9.43 -8.04 -44.61
CA ARG A 198 -9.13 -8.83 -45.80
C ARG A 198 -10.31 -9.69 -46.25
N ILE A 199 -11.37 -9.81 -45.45
CA ILE A 199 -12.61 -10.45 -45.87
C ILE A 199 -13.35 -9.45 -46.77
N PRO A 200 -13.63 -9.78 -48.04
CA PRO A 200 -14.18 -8.82 -49.01
C PRO A 200 -15.58 -8.32 -48.65
N ASP A 201 -16.39 -9.15 -48.01
CA ASP A 201 -17.77 -8.83 -47.65
C ASP A 201 -18.10 -9.35 -46.24
N ALA A 202 -18.50 -8.43 -45.36
CA ALA A 202 -18.89 -8.72 -43.97
C ALA A 202 -20.13 -9.64 -43.90
N SER A 203 -20.96 -9.68 -44.94
CA SER A 203 -22.12 -10.58 -45.00
C SER A 203 -21.72 -12.06 -44.96
N GLN A 204 -20.51 -12.41 -45.42
CA GLN A 204 -19.98 -13.78 -45.41
C GLN A 204 -19.82 -14.33 -43.99
N VAL A 205 -19.50 -13.48 -43.02
CA VAL A 205 -19.37 -13.89 -41.61
C VAL A 205 -20.74 -14.25 -41.04
N VAL A 206 -21.76 -13.46 -41.35
CA VAL A 206 -23.15 -13.75 -40.96
C VAL A 206 -23.64 -15.03 -41.63
N HIS A 207 -23.33 -15.21 -42.92
CA HIS A 207 -23.64 -16.44 -43.65
C HIS A 207 -22.98 -17.66 -42.99
N THR A 208 -21.70 -17.57 -42.61
CA THR A 208 -20.98 -18.64 -41.92
C THR A 208 -21.66 -19.03 -40.60
N LEU A 209 -22.01 -18.05 -39.76
CA LEU A 209 -22.64 -18.28 -38.46
C LEU A 209 -24.06 -18.87 -38.56
N THR A 210 -24.78 -18.57 -39.65
CA THR A 210 -26.17 -19.02 -39.85
C THR A 210 -26.28 -20.36 -40.59
N THR A 211 -25.30 -20.69 -41.44
CA THR A 211 -25.31 -21.92 -42.25
C THR A 211 -24.46 -23.05 -41.69
N ASN A 212 -23.40 -22.74 -40.93
CA ASN A 212 -22.53 -23.76 -40.38
C ASN A 212 -23.21 -24.53 -39.22
N PRO A 213 -23.32 -25.86 -39.28
CA PRO A 213 -24.01 -26.65 -38.26
C PRO A 213 -23.38 -26.52 -36.86
N ASN A 214 -22.08 -26.24 -36.78
CA ASN A 214 -21.37 -26.08 -35.51
C ASN A 214 -21.80 -24.80 -34.75
N PHE A 215 -22.52 -23.88 -35.40
CA PHE A 215 -23.06 -22.66 -34.80
C PHE A 215 -24.59 -22.68 -34.63
N ASN A 216 -25.23 -23.83 -34.85
CA ASN A 216 -26.67 -23.98 -34.67
C ASN A 216 -27.03 -24.39 -33.22
N PHE A 217 -27.60 -23.45 -32.46
CA PHE A 217 -28.01 -23.68 -31.06
C PHE A 217 -28.97 -24.88 -30.89
N LYS A 218 -29.89 -25.12 -31.83
CA LYS A 218 -30.85 -26.23 -31.72
C LYS A 218 -30.16 -27.58 -31.83
N HIS A 219 -29.12 -27.66 -32.66
CA HIS A 219 -28.33 -28.87 -32.85
C HIS A 219 -27.40 -29.12 -31.66
N VAL A 220 -26.83 -28.05 -31.10
CA VAL A 220 -25.89 -28.10 -29.97
C VAL A 220 -26.56 -28.47 -28.65
N LEU A 221 -27.75 -27.93 -28.39
CA LEU A 221 -28.53 -28.21 -27.18
C LEU A 221 -29.38 -29.48 -27.26
N GLY A 222 -29.44 -30.13 -28.43
CA GLY A 222 -30.09 -31.42 -28.59
C GLY A 222 -29.33 -32.54 -27.88
N TRP A 223 -30.08 -33.51 -27.32
CA TRP A 223 -29.49 -34.70 -26.69
C TRP A 223 -28.59 -35.46 -27.67
N SER A 224 -27.28 -35.44 -27.41
CA SER A 224 -26.24 -36.03 -28.25
C SER A 224 -25.00 -36.40 -27.42
N PRO A 225 -24.15 -37.34 -27.87
CA PRO A 225 -22.85 -37.62 -27.22
C PRO A 225 -21.95 -36.37 -27.13
N GLN A 226 -22.04 -35.48 -28.12
CA GLN A 226 -21.29 -34.21 -28.17
C GLN A 226 -21.75 -33.24 -27.06
N LEU A 227 -23.07 -33.19 -26.78
CA LEU A 227 -23.60 -32.42 -25.65
C LEU A 227 -23.03 -32.93 -24.32
N MET A 228 -22.95 -34.26 -24.14
CA MET A 228 -22.34 -34.85 -22.94
C MET A 228 -20.86 -34.49 -22.82
N GLY A 229 -20.13 -34.51 -23.94
CA GLY A 229 -18.73 -34.06 -24.00
C GLY A 229 -18.57 -32.58 -23.62
N MET A 230 -19.42 -31.70 -24.14
CA MET A 230 -19.45 -30.27 -23.77
C MET A 230 -19.70 -30.07 -22.27
N ILE A 231 -20.68 -30.79 -21.71
CA ILE A 231 -21.00 -30.71 -20.28
C ILE A 231 -19.81 -31.17 -19.44
N ALA A 232 -19.22 -32.31 -19.78
CA ALA A 232 -18.03 -32.83 -19.09
C ALA A 232 -16.86 -31.84 -19.15
N LEU A 233 -16.61 -31.25 -20.32
CA LEU A 233 -15.58 -30.24 -20.52
C LEU A 233 -15.86 -28.94 -19.72
N THR A 234 -17.13 -28.55 -19.62
CA THR A 234 -17.55 -27.40 -18.79
C THR A 234 -17.24 -27.66 -17.31
N PHE A 235 -17.57 -28.85 -16.80
CA PHE A 235 -17.25 -29.23 -15.42
C PHE A 235 -15.75 -29.32 -15.17
N TYR A 236 -14.98 -29.83 -16.15
CA TYR A 236 -13.52 -29.82 -16.10
C TYR A 236 -12.99 -28.40 -15.92
N TYR A 237 -13.39 -27.46 -16.79
CA TYR A 237 -12.94 -26.07 -16.71
C TYR A 237 -13.46 -25.32 -15.47
N MET A 238 -14.60 -25.72 -14.90
CA MET A 238 -15.18 -25.12 -13.70
C MET A 238 -14.49 -25.58 -12.40
N THR A 239 -13.81 -26.73 -12.41
CA THR A 239 -13.29 -27.37 -11.18
C THR A 239 -12.16 -26.55 -10.56
N PRO A 240 -12.29 -26.06 -9.30
CA PRO A 240 -11.33 -25.16 -8.70
C PRO A 240 -10.07 -25.89 -8.17
N SER A 241 -9.19 -26.27 -9.09
CA SER A 241 -7.97 -27.02 -8.82
C SER A 241 -6.86 -26.26 -8.08
N LEU A 242 -6.93 -24.91 -8.00
CA LEU A 242 -5.93 -24.02 -7.40
C LEU A 242 -4.48 -24.40 -7.73
N PRO A 243 -4.06 -24.31 -9.01
CA PRO A 243 -2.70 -24.63 -9.39
C PRO A 243 -1.69 -23.70 -8.67
N PRO A 244 -0.44 -24.14 -8.51
CA PRO A 244 0.55 -23.48 -7.66
C PRO A 244 0.81 -22.03 -8.04
N GLU A 245 0.74 -21.68 -9.33
CA GLU A 245 0.91 -20.30 -9.78
C GLU A 245 -0.23 -19.44 -9.28
N LEU A 246 -1.49 -19.90 -9.39
CA LEU A 246 -2.65 -19.17 -8.91
C LEU A 246 -2.60 -18.98 -7.39
N PHE A 247 -2.27 -20.03 -6.63
CA PHE A 247 -2.09 -19.92 -5.19
C PHE A 247 -1.01 -18.88 -4.85
N GLN A 248 0.14 -18.91 -5.54
CA GLN A 248 1.23 -17.95 -5.32
C GLN A 248 0.76 -16.50 -5.56
N ARG A 249 -0.04 -16.24 -6.61
CA ARG A 249 -0.64 -14.91 -6.87
C ARG A 249 -1.65 -14.49 -5.80
N MET A 250 -2.37 -15.45 -5.21
CA MET A 250 -3.23 -15.18 -4.05
C MET A 250 -2.38 -14.83 -2.81
N ALA A 251 -1.31 -15.58 -2.55
CA ALA A 251 -0.40 -15.36 -1.43
C ALA A 251 0.39 -14.04 -1.53
N MET A 252 0.62 -13.52 -2.73
CA MET A 252 1.19 -12.19 -3.00
C MET A 252 0.25 -11.04 -2.61
N ALA A 253 -1.04 -11.28 -2.38
CA ALA A 253 -1.99 -10.25 -2.01
C ALA A 253 -1.85 -9.86 -0.52
N ARG A 254 -2.08 -8.57 -0.22
CA ARG A 254 -2.02 -8.02 1.14
C ARG A 254 -3.16 -8.51 2.03
N ASN A 255 -4.31 -8.77 1.42
CA ASN A 255 -5.52 -9.21 2.12
C ASN A 255 -6.50 -9.88 1.15
N ILE A 256 -7.51 -10.54 1.73
CA ILE A 256 -8.59 -11.24 1.02
C ILE A 256 -9.33 -10.31 0.04
N ASN A 257 -9.56 -9.04 0.41
CA ASN A 257 -10.25 -8.09 -0.47
C ASN A 257 -9.46 -7.83 -1.76
N GLN A 258 -8.13 -7.77 -1.67
CA GLN A 258 -7.28 -7.62 -2.84
C GLN A 258 -7.32 -8.89 -3.71
N VAL A 259 -7.27 -10.09 -3.11
CA VAL A 259 -7.43 -11.37 -3.83
C VAL A 259 -8.72 -11.37 -4.64
N LYS A 260 -9.85 -11.14 -3.96
CA LYS A 260 -11.18 -11.10 -4.58
C LYS A 260 -11.23 -10.14 -5.76
N ARG A 261 -10.86 -8.87 -5.56
CA ARG A 261 -10.87 -7.85 -6.62
C ARG A 261 -9.94 -8.24 -7.78
N SER A 262 -8.73 -8.69 -7.48
CA SER A 262 -7.74 -9.02 -8.52
C SER A 262 -8.20 -10.17 -9.42
N ILE A 263 -8.79 -11.22 -8.83
CA ILE A 263 -9.34 -12.36 -9.57
C ILE A 263 -10.58 -11.93 -10.35
N THR A 264 -11.51 -11.17 -9.76
CA THR A 264 -12.72 -10.69 -10.48
C THR A 264 -12.37 -9.84 -11.70
N TYR A 265 -11.40 -8.94 -11.58
CA TYR A 265 -10.93 -8.16 -12.73
C TYR A 265 -10.23 -9.04 -13.76
N ALA A 266 -9.43 -10.02 -13.32
CA ALA A 266 -8.80 -10.98 -14.22
C ALA A 266 -9.84 -11.81 -14.98
N THR A 267 -10.92 -12.25 -14.33
CA THR A 267 -12.04 -12.95 -14.98
C THR A 267 -12.61 -12.15 -16.15
N GLY A 268 -12.92 -10.87 -15.93
CA GLY A 268 -13.49 -10.03 -16.99
C GLY A 268 -12.54 -9.81 -18.16
N ILE A 269 -11.24 -9.66 -17.88
CA ILE A 269 -10.23 -9.47 -18.91
C ILE A 269 -9.95 -10.76 -19.69
N LEU A 270 -9.86 -11.91 -19.00
CA LEU A 270 -9.66 -13.20 -19.65
C LEU A 270 -10.85 -13.57 -20.54
N LEU A 271 -12.08 -13.31 -20.08
CA LEU A 271 -13.28 -13.48 -20.90
C LEU A 271 -13.23 -12.61 -22.17
N LEU A 272 -12.71 -11.38 -22.08
CA LEU A 272 -12.53 -10.53 -23.26
C LEU A 272 -11.51 -11.13 -24.23
N ILE A 273 -10.41 -11.68 -23.71
CA ILE A 273 -9.39 -12.37 -24.52
C ILE A 273 -9.98 -13.62 -25.20
N ASP A 274 -10.75 -14.43 -24.47
CA ASP A 274 -11.49 -15.59 -25.02
C ASP A 274 -12.37 -15.17 -26.20
N ILE A 275 -13.18 -14.14 -26.01
CA ILE A 275 -14.08 -13.62 -27.05
C ILE A 275 -13.29 -13.16 -28.28
N LEU A 276 -12.14 -12.52 -28.10
CA LEU A 276 -11.27 -12.11 -29.21
C LEU A 276 -10.68 -13.31 -29.96
N ILE A 277 -10.26 -14.36 -29.26
CA ILE A 277 -9.72 -15.58 -29.90
C ILE A 277 -10.82 -16.32 -30.65
N ILE A 278 -12.00 -16.46 -30.05
CA ILE A 278 -13.20 -17.01 -30.69
C ILE A 278 -13.53 -16.23 -31.97
N TRP A 279 -13.47 -14.90 -31.90
CA TRP A 279 -13.71 -14.05 -33.06
C TRP A 279 -12.69 -14.30 -34.17
N ILE A 280 -11.39 -14.35 -33.85
CA ILE A 280 -10.33 -14.69 -34.81
C ILE A 280 -10.61 -16.05 -35.48
N ALA A 281 -10.99 -17.07 -34.71
CA ALA A 281 -11.31 -18.39 -35.25
C ALA A 281 -12.51 -18.36 -36.23
N ILE A 282 -13.57 -17.62 -35.89
CA ILE A 282 -14.73 -17.44 -36.78
C ILE A 282 -14.32 -16.75 -38.08
N LEU A 283 -13.48 -15.72 -38.02
CA LEU A 283 -13.00 -15.02 -39.22
C LEU A 283 -12.18 -15.93 -40.13
N LEU A 284 -11.33 -16.77 -39.55
CA LEU A 284 -10.59 -17.77 -40.31
C LEU A 284 -11.51 -18.81 -40.95
N LEU A 285 -12.54 -19.24 -40.22
CA LEU A 285 -13.55 -20.18 -40.74
C LEU A 285 -14.38 -19.58 -41.89
N THR A 286 -14.71 -18.29 -41.82
CA THR A 286 -15.39 -17.58 -42.90
C THR A 286 -14.52 -17.48 -44.15
N ASP A 287 -13.23 -17.18 -43.97
CA ASP A 287 -12.31 -17.03 -45.10
C ASP A 287 -11.94 -18.37 -45.75
N ASN A 288 -11.81 -19.44 -44.97
CA ASN A 288 -11.61 -20.79 -45.48
C ASN A 288 -12.20 -21.81 -44.51
N SER A 289 -13.18 -22.58 -44.95
CA SER A 289 -13.89 -23.57 -44.13
C SER A 289 -13.35 -25.00 -44.26
N HIS A 290 -12.38 -25.24 -45.16
CA HIS A 290 -11.91 -26.59 -45.51
C HIS A 290 -10.56 -26.97 -44.86
N LEU A 291 -10.02 -26.11 -43.99
CA LEU A 291 -8.77 -26.40 -43.29
C LEU A 291 -8.97 -27.54 -42.29
N SER A 292 -7.97 -28.43 -42.20
CA SER A 292 -7.88 -29.36 -41.08
C SER A 292 -7.46 -28.62 -39.80
N THR A 293 -7.83 -29.16 -38.63
CA THR A 293 -7.58 -28.53 -37.32
C THR A 293 -6.13 -28.08 -37.12
N SER A 294 -5.15 -28.89 -37.51
CA SER A 294 -3.72 -28.57 -37.37
C SER A 294 -3.19 -27.53 -38.38
N GLN A 295 -3.94 -27.25 -39.46
CA GLN A 295 -3.55 -26.30 -40.50
C GLN A 295 -4.03 -24.86 -40.21
N VAL A 296 -5.01 -24.69 -39.31
CA VAL A 296 -5.63 -23.38 -39.00
C VAL A 296 -4.58 -22.33 -38.60
N MET A 297 -3.63 -22.72 -37.74
CA MET A 297 -2.59 -21.82 -37.28
C MET A 297 -1.56 -21.46 -38.37
N GLY A 298 -1.15 -22.46 -39.16
CA GLY A 298 -0.26 -22.23 -40.31
C GLY A 298 -0.89 -21.26 -41.30
N TYR A 299 -2.17 -21.46 -41.59
CA TYR A 299 -2.96 -20.60 -42.48
C TYR A 299 -3.06 -19.16 -41.98
N LEU A 300 -3.35 -18.96 -40.69
CA LEU A 300 -3.38 -17.64 -40.05
C LEU A 300 -2.06 -16.88 -40.29
N ILE A 301 -0.93 -17.54 -40.03
CA ILE A 301 0.39 -16.92 -40.14
C ILE A 301 0.79 -16.70 -41.60
N GLU A 302 0.59 -17.67 -42.47
CA GLU A 302 1.00 -17.59 -43.86
C GLU A 302 0.21 -16.55 -44.64
N LYS A 303 -1.12 -16.51 -44.45
CA LYS A 303 -2.00 -15.63 -45.21
C LYS A 303 -2.02 -14.21 -44.65
N TYR A 304 -2.12 -14.03 -43.33
CA TYR A 304 -2.44 -12.73 -42.73
C TYR A 304 -1.25 -11.97 -42.15
N ALA A 305 -0.16 -12.65 -41.80
CA ALA A 305 1.01 -11.97 -41.28
C ALA A 305 1.97 -11.60 -42.42
N TYR A 306 2.15 -10.30 -42.68
CA TYR A 306 3.14 -9.78 -43.63
C TYR A 306 4.53 -9.65 -42.96
N PRO A 307 5.63 -9.48 -43.72
CA PRO A 307 6.97 -9.29 -43.14
C PRO A 307 6.99 -8.11 -42.15
N GLY A 308 7.48 -8.32 -40.94
CA GLY A 308 7.36 -7.41 -39.79
C GLY A 308 6.22 -7.80 -38.83
N LEU A 309 5.00 -7.96 -39.34
CA LEU A 309 3.86 -8.43 -38.53
C LEU A 309 4.02 -9.89 -38.11
N LYS A 310 4.67 -10.74 -38.93
CA LYS A 310 5.06 -12.11 -38.54
C LYS A 310 5.88 -12.12 -37.26
N GLY A 311 6.90 -11.26 -37.17
CA GLY A 311 7.74 -11.11 -35.98
C GLY A 311 6.96 -10.63 -34.76
N PHE A 312 6.11 -9.61 -34.90
CA PHE A 312 5.27 -9.11 -33.80
C PHE A 312 4.24 -10.14 -33.32
N LEU A 313 3.59 -10.84 -34.25
CA LEU A 313 2.66 -11.92 -33.93
C LEU A 313 3.38 -13.07 -33.22
N GLY A 314 4.58 -13.41 -33.66
CA GLY A 314 5.44 -14.36 -32.94
C GLY A 314 5.79 -13.92 -31.53
N VAL A 315 6.17 -12.66 -31.34
CA VAL A 315 6.42 -12.09 -30.02
C VAL A 315 5.16 -12.16 -29.16
N GLY A 316 3.98 -11.80 -29.68
CA GLY A 316 2.72 -11.85 -28.93
C GLY A 316 2.35 -13.25 -28.46
N ILE A 317 2.46 -14.25 -29.33
CA ILE A 317 2.06 -15.62 -28.99
C ILE A 317 3.10 -16.32 -28.13
N ILE A 318 4.40 -16.08 -28.38
CA ILE A 318 5.45 -16.60 -27.49
C ILE A 318 5.41 -15.91 -26.13
N SER A 319 5.01 -14.63 -26.06
CA SER A 319 4.76 -13.94 -24.78
C SER A 319 3.70 -14.64 -23.93
N LEU A 320 2.61 -15.12 -24.55
CA LEU A 320 1.57 -15.89 -23.87
C LEU A 320 2.13 -17.20 -23.30
N ALA A 321 2.92 -17.95 -24.08
CA ALA A 321 3.51 -19.22 -23.62
C ALA A 321 4.59 -19.02 -22.53
N MET A 322 5.41 -17.97 -22.69
CA MET A 322 6.53 -17.63 -21.82
C MET A 322 6.05 -17.23 -20.42
N SER A 323 5.02 -16.38 -20.32
CA SER A 323 4.40 -15.96 -19.06
C SER A 323 3.97 -17.16 -18.19
N SER A 324 3.28 -18.13 -18.80
CA SER A 324 2.84 -19.34 -18.11
C SER A 324 4.01 -20.23 -17.72
N ALA A 325 5.01 -20.40 -18.60
CA ALA A 325 6.21 -21.18 -18.31
C ALA A 325 7.02 -20.58 -17.14
N ASP A 326 7.19 -19.25 -17.11
CA ASP A 326 7.91 -18.53 -16.06
C ASP A 326 7.23 -18.65 -14.71
N SER A 327 5.91 -18.50 -14.72
CA SER A 327 5.07 -18.65 -13.53
C SER A 327 5.21 -20.06 -12.96
N ALA A 328 5.06 -21.09 -13.79
CA ALA A 328 5.15 -22.49 -13.40
C ALA A 328 6.57 -22.85 -12.92
N LEU A 329 7.63 -22.46 -13.65
CA LEU A 329 9.02 -22.68 -13.25
C LEU A 329 9.33 -22.06 -11.89
N ASN A 330 8.83 -20.85 -11.63
CA ASN A 330 9.04 -20.17 -10.35
C ASN A 330 8.27 -20.85 -9.21
N SER A 331 6.97 -21.11 -9.37
CA SER A 331 6.15 -21.76 -8.34
C SER A 331 6.66 -23.17 -8.02
N CYS A 332 7.06 -23.93 -9.04
CA CYS A 332 7.62 -25.27 -8.92
C CYS A 332 8.96 -25.27 -8.17
N ALA A 333 9.84 -24.32 -8.48
CA ALA A 333 11.11 -24.15 -7.77
C ALA A 333 10.92 -23.78 -6.30
N VAL A 334 9.90 -22.98 -5.98
CA VAL A 334 9.51 -22.68 -4.58
C VAL A 334 9.04 -23.93 -3.86
N LEU A 335 8.23 -24.78 -4.50
CA LEU A 335 7.78 -26.07 -3.94
C LEU A 335 8.97 -26.99 -3.63
N VAL A 336 9.92 -27.15 -4.55
CA VAL A 336 11.10 -27.99 -4.29
C VAL A 336 11.93 -27.44 -3.12
N ALA A 337 12.18 -26.13 -3.11
CA ALA A 337 13.04 -25.50 -2.13
C ALA A 337 12.42 -25.41 -0.72
N ASN A 338 11.09 -25.31 -0.61
CA ASN A 338 10.38 -25.17 0.67
C ASN A 338 9.74 -26.48 1.16
N ASP A 339 9.13 -27.23 0.24
CA ASP A 339 8.16 -28.28 0.57
C ASP A 339 8.67 -29.70 0.29
N ILE A 340 9.83 -29.85 -0.36
CA ILE A 340 10.46 -31.16 -0.61
C ILE A 340 11.76 -31.30 0.18
N LEU A 341 12.77 -30.46 -0.09
CA LEU A 341 14.10 -30.65 0.49
C LEU A 341 14.15 -30.47 2.02
N PRO A 342 13.47 -29.47 2.63
CA PRO A 342 13.45 -29.35 4.09
C PRO A 342 12.67 -30.47 4.78
N PRO A 343 11.49 -30.91 4.32
CA PRO A 343 10.81 -32.09 4.88
C PRO A 343 11.62 -33.39 4.79
N LEU A 344 12.40 -33.59 3.71
CA LEU A 344 13.33 -34.71 3.56
C LEU A 344 14.62 -34.58 4.38
N ARG A 345 14.82 -33.46 5.11
CA ARG A 345 16.04 -33.14 5.87
C ARG A 345 17.32 -33.06 5.03
N VAL A 346 17.20 -32.89 3.72
CA VAL A 346 18.35 -32.66 2.82
C VAL A 346 18.95 -31.27 3.07
N THR A 347 18.09 -30.30 3.38
CA THR A 347 18.48 -28.90 3.67
C THR A 347 17.79 -28.43 4.94
N GLN A 348 18.47 -27.63 5.76
CA GLN A 348 17.86 -27.14 7.01
C GLN A 348 16.76 -26.09 6.79
N GLN A 349 16.90 -25.23 5.78
CA GLN A 349 15.94 -24.16 5.46
C GLN A 349 15.89 -23.91 3.95
N ALA A 350 14.76 -23.35 3.50
CA ALA A 350 14.58 -22.94 2.12
C ALA A 350 15.55 -21.79 1.77
N SER A 351 16.15 -21.86 0.58
CA SER A 351 17.06 -20.82 0.10
C SER A 351 16.84 -20.51 -1.38
N VAL A 352 17.18 -19.29 -1.76
CA VAL A 352 17.09 -18.81 -3.15
C VAL A 352 18.02 -19.60 -4.07
N ARG A 353 19.21 -19.98 -3.59
CA ARG A 353 20.17 -20.79 -4.38
C ARG A 353 19.59 -22.16 -4.71
N ILE A 354 18.92 -22.79 -3.74
CA ILE A 354 18.25 -24.07 -3.94
C ILE A 354 17.12 -23.92 -4.96
N ALA A 355 16.29 -22.88 -4.84
CA ALA A 355 15.22 -22.63 -5.81
C ALA A 355 15.77 -22.42 -7.22
N ALA A 356 16.85 -21.65 -7.38
CA ALA A 356 17.49 -21.46 -8.69
C ALA A 356 18.00 -22.78 -9.29
N ILE A 357 18.66 -23.65 -8.49
CA ILE A 357 19.11 -24.98 -8.92
C ILE A 357 17.90 -25.85 -9.30
N ALA A 358 16.83 -25.81 -8.50
CA ALA A 358 15.61 -26.55 -8.79
C ALA A 358 15.00 -26.11 -10.13
N THR A 359 14.98 -24.80 -10.46
CA THR A 359 14.51 -24.30 -11.75
C THR A 359 15.25 -24.96 -12.93
N PHE A 360 16.58 -25.12 -12.84
CA PHE A 360 17.34 -25.81 -13.89
C PHE A 360 16.97 -27.30 -14.02
N ILE A 361 16.82 -27.99 -12.89
CA ILE A 361 16.47 -29.42 -12.87
C ILE A 361 15.06 -29.63 -13.44
N ILE A 362 14.08 -28.85 -12.98
CA ILE A 362 12.69 -28.89 -13.46
C ILE A 362 12.64 -28.60 -14.96
N GLY A 363 13.34 -27.55 -15.41
CA GLY A 363 13.43 -27.18 -16.82
C GLY A 363 14.03 -28.28 -17.69
N PHE A 364 15.08 -28.96 -17.21
CA PHE A 364 15.69 -30.09 -17.90
C PHE A 364 14.71 -31.26 -18.09
N PHE A 365 13.98 -31.65 -17.03
CA PHE A 365 12.96 -32.70 -17.15
C PHE A 365 11.79 -32.29 -18.06
N ALA A 366 11.39 -31.01 -18.04
CA ALA A 366 10.38 -30.50 -18.95
C ALA A 366 10.84 -30.61 -20.41
N ILE A 367 12.10 -30.25 -20.72
CA ILE A 367 12.68 -30.44 -22.06
C ILE A 367 12.65 -31.92 -22.48
N LEU A 368 13.08 -32.83 -21.61
CA LEU A 368 13.04 -34.28 -21.91
C LEU A 368 11.62 -34.76 -22.22
N LEU A 369 10.63 -34.30 -21.45
CA LEU A 369 9.23 -34.66 -21.67
C LEU A 369 8.69 -34.07 -22.99
N THR A 370 9.02 -32.81 -23.31
CA THR A 370 8.68 -32.16 -24.59
C THR A 370 9.24 -32.91 -25.81
N LEU A 371 10.44 -33.50 -25.67
CA LEU A 371 11.08 -34.31 -26.72
C LEU A 371 10.46 -35.71 -26.83
N SER A 372 9.99 -36.26 -25.72
CA SER A 372 9.47 -37.64 -25.65
C SER A 372 8.05 -37.77 -26.20
N ILE A 373 7.17 -36.81 -25.88
CA ILE A 373 5.76 -36.86 -26.27
C ILE A 373 5.47 -35.80 -27.35
N GLN A 374 4.86 -36.22 -28.46
CA GLN A 374 4.57 -35.34 -29.59
C GLN A 374 3.26 -34.58 -29.45
N ASN A 375 2.27 -35.17 -28.79
CA ASN A 375 0.93 -34.61 -28.65
C ASN A 375 0.80 -33.78 -27.36
N ILE A 376 0.38 -32.51 -27.50
CA ILE A 376 0.19 -31.57 -26.37
C ILE A 376 -0.91 -32.08 -25.41
N LEU A 377 -2.01 -32.60 -25.94
CA LEU A 377 -3.12 -33.11 -25.14
C LEU A 377 -2.71 -34.32 -24.31
N GLU A 378 -1.86 -35.19 -24.86
CA GLU A 378 -1.34 -36.37 -24.16
C GLU A 378 -0.45 -35.97 -22.97
N ILE A 379 0.40 -34.95 -23.12
CA ILE A 379 1.20 -34.39 -22.01
C ILE A 379 0.28 -33.84 -20.92
N LEU A 380 -0.78 -33.10 -21.30
CA LEU A 380 -1.73 -32.51 -20.37
C LEU A 380 -2.46 -33.58 -19.54
N LEU A 381 -3.03 -34.57 -20.21
CA LEU A 381 -3.76 -35.66 -19.55
C LEU A 381 -2.83 -36.50 -18.67
N PHE A 382 -1.62 -36.81 -19.16
CA PHE A 382 -0.61 -37.51 -18.39
C PHE A 382 -0.25 -36.75 -17.10
N ALA A 383 0.02 -35.45 -17.20
CA ALA A 383 0.38 -34.61 -16.06
C ALA A 383 -0.77 -34.47 -15.03
N ALA A 384 -2.02 -34.35 -15.50
CA ALA A 384 -3.20 -34.20 -14.64
C ALA A 384 -3.38 -35.36 -13.65
N ASN A 385 -2.97 -36.57 -14.03
CA ASN A 385 -3.07 -37.78 -13.20
C ASN A 385 -2.23 -37.72 -11.92
N PHE A 386 -1.20 -36.87 -11.84
CA PHE A 386 -0.33 -36.75 -10.67
C PHE A 386 -0.83 -35.74 -9.63
N TYR A 387 -1.73 -34.83 -10.00
CA TYR A 387 -2.18 -33.75 -9.13
C TYR A 387 -3.67 -33.86 -8.76
N MET A 388 -4.56 -33.98 -9.75
CA MET A 388 -6.00 -33.93 -9.52
C MET A 388 -6.51 -35.03 -8.56
N PRO A 389 -6.18 -36.32 -8.78
CA PRO A 389 -6.69 -37.42 -7.94
C PRO A 389 -6.14 -37.44 -6.52
N ILE A 390 -5.00 -36.78 -6.29
CA ILE A 390 -4.25 -36.88 -5.04
C ILE A 390 -4.54 -35.66 -4.17
N ILE A 391 -4.44 -34.45 -4.73
CA ILE A 391 -4.36 -33.21 -3.94
C ILE A 391 -5.67 -32.42 -3.92
N VAL A 392 -6.39 -32.34 -5.04
CA VAL A 392 -7.52 -31.40 -5.19
C VAL A 392 -8.61 -31.65 -4.15
N VAL A 393 -8.98 -32.92 -3.92
CA VAL A 393 -10.02 -33.30 -2.95
C VAL A 393 -9.64 -32.92 -1.51
N PRO A 394 -8.53 -33.43 -0.92
CA PRO A 394 -8.15 -33.06 0.44
C PRO A 394 -7.89 -31.57 0.57
N MET A 395 -7.29 -30.92 -0.42
CA MET A 395 -7.07 -29.47 -0.44
C MET A 395 -8.39 -28.69 -0.34
N LEU A 396 -9.38 -29.00 -1.18
CA LEU A 396 -10.67 -28.32 -1.15
C LEU A 396 -11.39 -28.55 0.17
N LEU A 397 -11.45 -29.79 0.66
CA LEU A 397 -12.02 -30.10 1.98
C LEU A 397 -11.34 -29.28 3.09
N THR A 398 -10.01 -29.15 3.03
CA THR A 398 -9.23 -28.34 3.97
C THR A 398 -9.63 -26.87 3.92
N ILE A 399 -9.79 -26.31 2.72
CA ILE A 399 -10.20 -24.92 2.51
C ILE A 399 -11.63 -24.67 3.00
N PHE A 400 -12.53 -25.63 2.80
CA PHE A 400 -13.92 -25.56 3.26
C PHE A 400 -14.10 -25.87 4.76
N GLY A 401 -13.01 -26.10 5.51
CA GLY A 401 -13.04 -26.23 6.96
C GLY A 401 -13.20 -27.66 7.48
N PHE A 402 -13.14 -28.66 6.60
CA PHE A 402 -13.06 -30.06 7.01
C PHE A 402 -11.65 -30.37 7.55
N ARG A 403 -11.58 -31.04 8.70
CA ARG A 403 -10.33 -31.48 9.34
C ARG A 403 -10.44 -32.96 9.67
N THR A 404 -9.36 -33.69 9.44
CA THR A 404 -9.27 -35.14 9.69
C THR A 404 -7.81 -35.49 10.01
N SER A 405 -7.53 -36.73 10.40
CA SER A 405 -6.18 -37.13 10.74
C SER A 405 -5.29 -37.32 9.50
N LYS A 406 -3.98 -37.28 9.73
CA LYS A 406 -2.95 -37.54 8.71
C LYS A 406 -3.14 -38.91 8.04
N ARG A 407 -3.58 -39.92 8.80
CA ARG A 407 -3.79 -41.29 8.32
C ARG A 407 -4.90 -41.34 7.28
N ILE A 408 -6.04 -40.72 7.58
CA ILE A 408 -7.18 -40.70 6.65
C ILE A 408 -6.86 -39.91 5.38
N THR A 409 -6.12 -38.81 5.53
CA THR A 409 -5.65 -38.04 4.38
C THR A 409 -4.77 -38.90 3.45
N PHE A 410 -3.86 -39.72 4.00
CA PHE A 410 -3.08 -40.67 3.19
C PHE A 410 -3.93 -41.76 2.55
N ILE A 411 -4.98 -42.26 3.23
CA ILE A 411 -5.90 -43.25 2.63
C ILE A 411 -6.59 -42.65 1.41
N GLY A 412 -7.10 -41.42 1.50
CA GLY A 412 -7.71 -40.72 0.37
C GLY A 412 -6.73 -40.50 -0.79
N MET A 413 -5.56 -39.92 -0.49
CA MET A 413 -4.50 -39.68 -1.48
C MET A 413 -4.05 -40.97 -2.17
N GLY A 414 -3.86 -42.04 -1.38
CA GLY A 414 -3.47 -43.37 -1.87
C GLY A 414 -4.55 -44.02 -2.73
N ALA A 415 -5.82 -43.95 -2.32
CA ALA A 415 -6.93 -44.47 -3.11
C ALA A 415 -7.03 -43.77 -4.47
N GLY A 416 -6.95 -42.44 -4.50
CA GLY A 416 -6.95 -41.69 -5.75
C GLY A 416 -5.80 -42.06 -6.68
N PHE A 417 -4.59 -42.19 -6.14
CA PHE A 417 -3.41 -42.62 -6.91
C PHE A 417 -3.55 -44.05 -7.44
N VAL A 418 -3.91 -45.02 -6.60
CA VAL A 418 -4.02 -46.44 -6.98
C VAL A 418 -5.12 -46.66 -8.02
N THR A 419 -6.28 -46.01 -7.86
CA THR A 419 -7.35 -46.07 -8.86
C THR A 419 -6.90 -45.51 -10.20
N THR A 420 -6.22 -44.35 -10.19
CA THR A 420 -5.71 -43.72 -11.41
C THR A 420 -4.65 -44.60 -12.10
N ALA A 421 -3.67 -45.10 -11.34
CA ALA A 421 -2.62 -45.97 -11.85
C ALA A 421 -3.18 -47.29 -12.40
N GLY A 422 -4.16 -47.90 -11.72
CA GLY A 422 -4.85 -49.08 -12.18
C GLY A 422 -5.58 -48.84 -13.50
N LEU A 423 -6.34 -47.76 -13.60
CA LEU A 423 -7.05 -47.42 -14.84
C LEU A 423 -6.09 -47.17 -16.00
N LEU A 424 -4.97 -46.46 -15.78
CA LEU A 424 -3.97 -46.23 -16.82
C LEU A 424 -3.30 -47.52 -17.32
N LEU A 425 -3.07 -48.50 -16.43
CA LEU A 425 -2.44 -49.78 -16.80
C LEU A 425 -3.40 -50.71 -17.56
N TYR A 426 -4.68 -50.74 -17.19
CA TYR A 426 -5.66 -51.67 -17.74
C TYR A 426 -6.53 -51.08 -18.87
N PHE A 427 -6.73 -49.76 -18.90
CA PHE A 427 -7.60 -49.07 -19.85
C PHE A 427 -6.88 -47.88 -20.49
N LYS A 428 -6.36 -48.06 -21.71
CA LYS A 428 -5.62 -47.00 -22.42
C LYS A 428 -6.46 -45.79 -22.84
N ASN A 429 -7.80 -45.90 -22.84
CA ASN A 429 -8.71 -44.90 -23.45
C ASN A 429 -9.69 -44.25 -22.46
N ILE A 430 -9.51 -44.41 -21.15
CA ILE A 430 -10.42 -43.82 -20.14
C ILE A 430 -9.70 -42.70 -19.40
N ASP A 431 -10.36 -41.53 -19.31
CA ASP A 431 -9.93 -40.41 -18.48
C ASP A 431 -9.82 -40.85 -17.01
N SER A 432 -8.58 -41.10 -16.57
CA SER A 432 -8.32 -41.81 -15.32
C SER A 432 -8.39 -40.91 -14.08
N PHE A 433 -8.28 -39.59 -14.26
CA PHE A 433 -8.20 -38.65 -13.14
C PHE A 433 -9.54 -38.39 -12.43
N PHE A 434 -10.67 -38.32 -13.17
CA PHE A 434 -12.00 -38.12 -12.56
C PHE A 434 -12.40 -39.29 -11.64
N PRO A 435 -12.33 -40.57 -12.07
CA PRO A 435 -12.54 -41.70 -11.18
C PRO A 435 -11.59 -41.70 -9.98
N GLY A 436 -10.32 -41.31 -10.19
CA GLY A 436 -9.35 -41.17 -9.11
C GLY A 436 -9.74 -40.12 -8.06
N MET A 437 -10.24 -38.95 -8.47
CA MET A 437 -10.76 -37.93 -7.55
C MET A 437 -11.96 -38.45 -6.76
N LEU A 438 -12.88 -39.15 -7.43
CA LEU A 438 -14.05 -39.73 -6.77
C LEU A 438 -13.64 -40.79 -5.74
N ALA A 439 -12.69 -41.67 -6.10
CA ALA A 439 -12.12 -42.65 -5.19
C ALA A 439 -11.47 -41.98 -3.97
N ASN A 440 -10.68 -40.91 -4.17
CA ASN A 440 -10.11 -40.13 -3.08
C ASN A 440 -11.20 -39.61 -2.14
N LEU A 441 -12.24 -38.95 -2.68
CA LEU A 441 -13.34 -38.40 -1.89
C LEU A 441 -14.07 -39.48 -1.09
N ILE A 442 -14.43 -40.59 -1.73
CA ILE A 442 -15.15 -41.70 -1.11
C ILE A 442 -14.32 -42.33 0.01
N PHE A 443 -13.05 -42.65 -0.25
CA PHE A 443 -12.20 -43.30 0.74
C PHE A 443 -11.80 -42.35 1.87
N LEU A 444 -11.57 -41.07 1.59
CA LEU A 444 -11.25 -40.08 2.61
C LEU A 444 -12.43 -39.86 3.57
N LEU A 445 -13.61 -39.53 3.04
CA LEU A 445 -14.81 -39.31 3.87
C LEU A 445 -15.29 -40.62 4.51
N GLY A 446 -15.35 -41.70 3.73
CA GLY A 446 -15.76 -43.01 4.21
C GLY A 446 -14.89 -43.51 5.35
N SER A 447 -13.56 -43.45 5.21
CA SER A 447 -12.65 -43.89 6.28
C SER A 447 -12.70 -42.97 7.49
N HIS A 448 -12.88 -41.65 7.32
CA HIS A 448 -13.07 -40.72 8.44
C HIS A 448 -14.25 -41.12 9.33
N TYR A 449 -15.42 -41.34 8.72
CA TYR A 449 -16.64 -41.67 9.46
C TYR A 449 -16.66 -43.11 9.96
N LEU A 450 -16.13 -44.07 9.19
CA LEU A 450 -16.07 -45.49 9.59
C LEU A 450 -15.10 -45.71 10.75
N LEU A 451 -13.95 -45.05 10.74
CA LEU A 451 -12.92 -45.17 11.79
C LEU A 451 -13.16 -44.22 12.97
N ARG A 452 -14.23 -43.41 12.92
CA ARG A 452 -14.62 -42.45 13.97
C ARG A 452 -13.47 -41.51 14.37
N GLU A 453 -12.75 -41.02 13.38
CA GLU A 453 -11.58 -40.16 13.61
C GLU A 453 -12.01 -38.78 14.13
N GLU A 454 -11.25 -38.26 15.11
CA GLU A 454 -11.52 -36.95 15.67
C GLU A 454 -11.37 -35.83 14.62
N GLY A 455 -12.32 -34.90 14.59
CA GLY A 455 -12.37 -33.84 13.59
C GLY A 455 -13.76 -33.69 12.98
N GLY A 456 -13.81 -33.28 11.71
CA GLY A 456 -15.03 -33.03 10.96
C GLY A 456 -15.10 -31.60 10.42
N TRP A 457 -16.32 -31.13 10.20
CA TRP A 457 -16.58 -29.76 9.70
C TRP A 457 -16.50 -28.75 10.84
N PHE A 458 -15.51 -27.87 10.80
CA PHE A 458 -15.39 -26.77 11.76
C PHE A 458 -15.92 -25.46 11.13
N LYS A 459 -16.74 -24.71 11.87
CA LYS A 459 -17.11 -23.33 11.49
C LYS A 459 -15.87 -22.46 11.57
N GLN A 460 -15.32 -22.07 10.43
CA GLN A 460 -14.15 -21.22 10.35
C GLN A 460 -14.51 -19.82 10.89
N GLN A 461 -13.69 -19.22 11.76
CA GLN A 461 -13.94 -17.89 12.36
C GLN A 461 -14.09 -16.77 11.30
N SER A 462 -13.59 -17.00 10.08
CA SER A 462 -13.83 -16.16 8.90
C SER A 462 -15.31 -16.13 8.47
N GLU A 463 -16.10 -17.17 8.76
CA GLU A 463 -17.53 -17.22 8.44
C GLU A 463 -18.34 -16.14 9.17
N ALA A 464 -17.98 -15.84 10.42
CA ALA A 464 -18.61 -14.76 11.21
C ALA A 464 -18.35 -13.37 10.58
N ARG A 465 -17.09 -13.09 10.19
CA ARG A 465 -16.75 -11.86 9.44
C ARG A 465 -17.40 -11.83 8.05
N THR A 466 -17.54 -12.97 7.37
CA THR A 466 -18.20 -13.02 6.05
C THR A 466 -19.73 -12.89 6.13
N LEU A 467 -20.37 -13.29 7.23
CA LEU A 467 -21.82 -13.11 7.43
C LEU A 467 -22.16 -11.65 7.68
N GLU A 468 -21.40 -10.97 8.55
CA GLU A 468 -21.48 -9.51 8.75
C GLU A 468 -21.19 -8.75 7.44
N MET A 469 -20.19 -9.20 6.68
CA MET A 469 -19.88 -8.61 5.37
C MET A 469 -20.95 -8.90 4.31
N SER A 470 -21.49 -10.13 4.21
CA SER A 470 -22.52 -10.46 3.21
C SER A 470 -23.86 -9.75 3.47
N GLN A 471 -24.19 -9.54 4.75
CA GLN A 471 -25.35 -8.74 5.15
C GLN A 471 -25.16 -7.28 4.75
N GLY A 472 -23.94 -6.74 4.87
CA GLY A 472 -23.57 -5.42 4.33
C GLY A 472 -23.72 -5.29 2.81
N TYR A 473 -23.53 -6.36 2.04
CA TYR A 473 -23.67 -6.34 0.57
C TYR A 473 -25.12 -6.51 0.08
N ARG A 474 -25.93 -7.36 0.72
CA ARG A 474 -27.37 -7.49 0.41
C ARG A 474 -28.11 -6.19 0.72
N MET A 475 -27.75 -5.54 1.82
CA MET A 475 -28.19 -4.18 2.16
C MET A 475 -27.65 -3.14 1.18
N GLY A 476 -26.45 -3.31 0.62
CA GLY A 476 -25.87 -2.35 -0.33
C GLY A 476 -26.60 -2.25 -1.67
N TRP A 477 -27.10 -3.36 -2.24
CA TRP A 477 -27.87 -3.33 -3.50
C TRP A 477 -29.31 -2.86 -3.29
N ILE A 478 -29.98 -3.33 -2.23
CA ILE A 478 -31.33 -2.89 -1.86
C ILE A 478 -31.31 -1.41 -1.43
N ALA A 479 -30.30 -0.97 -0.67
CA ALA A 479 -30.12 0.44 -0.32
C ALA A 479 -29.73 1.31 -1.53
N ARG A 480 -28.93 0.81 -2.49
CA ARG A 480 -28.68 1.55 -3.75
C ARG A 480 -29.95 1.68 -4.58
N TRP A 481 -30.76 0.64 -4.66
CA TRP A 481 -32.04 0.64 -5.37
C TRP A 481 -33.06 1.55 -4.69
N ASN A 482 -33.17 1.49 -3.37
CA ASN A 482 -34.03 2.37 -2.58
C ASN A 482 -33.55 3.84 -2.61
N LYS A 483 -32.23 4.08 -2.69
CA LYS A 483 -31.64 5.41 -2.87
C LYS A 483 -31.88 5.96 -4.27
N LEU A 484 -31.90 5.12 -5.30
CA LEU A 484 -32.33 5.48 -6.66
C LEU A 484 -33.83 5.84 -6.70
N LYS A 485 -34.68 5.08 -6.00
CA LYS A 485 -36.12 5.38 -5.89
C LYS A 485 -36.43 6.64 -5.07
N SER A 486 -35.57 7.02 -4.13
CA SER A 486 -35.72 8.24 -3.30
C SER A 486 -34.83 9.41 -3.73
N MET A 487 -34.19 9.33 -4.91
CA MET A 487 -33.36 10.43 -5.41
C MET A 487 -34.22 11.64 -5.75
N ARG A 488 -34.00 12.75 -5.04
CA ARG A 488 -34.49 14.07 -5.45
C ARG A 488 -33.62 14.55 -6.62
N ILE A 489 -34.20 14.62 -7.82
CA ILE A 489 -33.48 14.96 -9.06
C ILE A 489 -32.72 16.28 -8.92
N LEU A 490 -33.34 17.31 -8.34
CA LEU A 490 -32.70 18.61 -8.14
C LEU A 490 -31.42 18.51 -7.29
N SER A 491 -31.45 17.77 -6.18
CA SER A 491 -30.26 17.64 -5.33
C SER A 491 -29.18 16.72 -5.92
N TYR A 492 -29.55 15.84 -6.84
CA TYR A 492 -28.60 15.08 -7.64
C TYR A 492 -27.90 15.96 -8.69
N LEU A 493 -28.66 16.83 -9.36
CA LEU A 493 -28.14 17.77 -10.34
C LEU A 493 -27.29 18.89 -9.70
N GLU A 494 -27.70 19.41 -8.54
CA GLU A 494 -26.91 20.37 -7.76
C GLU A 494 -25.52 19.83 -7.40
N LYS A 495 -25.41 18.52 -7.12
CA LYS A 495 -24.12 17.86 -6.85
C LYS A 495 -23.24 17.69 -8.09
N SER A 496 -23.81 17.83 -9.28
CA SER A 496 -23.09 17.73 -10.56
C SER A 496 -22.62 19.09 -11.08
N LEU A 497 -22.90 20.17 -10.36
CA LEU A 497 -22.39 21.49 -10.67
C LEU A 497 -20.87 21.54 -10.43
N PRO A 498 -20.12 22.27 -11.27
CA PRO A 498 -18.70 22.49 -11.01
C PRO A 498 -18.47 23.27 -9.71
N ASP A 499 -17.52 22.82 -8.90
CA ASP A 499 -17.19 23.46 -7.61
C ASP A 499 -16.55 24.85 -7.76
N LYS A 500 -16.05 25.18 -8.97
CA LYS A 500 -15.33 26.42 -9.27
C LYS A 500 -15.85 27.08 -10.55
N GLU A 501 -16.01 28.39 -10.54
CA GLU A 501 -16.61 29.14 -11.66
C GLU A 501 -15.79 29.05 -12.97
N TYR A 502 -14.50 28.72 -12.93
CA TYR A 502 -13.67 28.64 -14.14
C TYR A 502 -13.99 27.45 -15.05
N TYR A 503 -14.75 26.45 -14.59
CA TYR A 503 -15.11 25.31 -15.43
C TYR A 503 -16.08 25.68 -16.56
N TYR A 504 -16.90 26.73 -16.38
CA TYR A 504 -17.82 27.24 -17.39
C TYR A 504 -17.10 27.85 -18.61
N PRO A 505 -16.15 28.79 -18.46
CA PRO A 505 -15.36 29.31 -19.59
C PRO A 505 -14.42 28.25 -20.20
N LEU A 506 -13.95 27.27 -19.41
CA LEU A 506 -13.14 26.16 -19.95
C LEU A 506 -13.97 25.25 -20.88
N LEU A 507 -15.20 24.92 -20.51
CA LEU A 507 -16.12 24.20 -21.38
C LEU A 507 -16.41 25.02 -22.65
N ALA A 508 -16.61 26.33 -22.52
CA ALA A 508 -16.83 27.21 -23.67
C ALA A 508 -15.68 27.18 -24.69
N PHE A 509 -14.44 27.21 -24.20
CA PHE A 509 -13.24 27.11 -25.05
C PHE A 509 -13.16 25.76 -25.77
N TYR A 510 -13.43 24.66 -25.05
CA TYR A 510 -13.52 23.33 -25.64
C TYR A 510 -14.61 23.26 -26.73
N LEU A 511 -15.80 23.81 -26.46
CA LEU A 511 -16.92 23.79 -27.40
C LEU A 511 -16.59 24.52 -28.71
N LEU A 512 -15.94 25.68 -28.64
CA LEU A 512 -15.54 26.42 -29.84
C LEU A 512 -14.52 25.63 -30.68
N ILE A 513 -13.49 25.08 -30.04
CA ILE A 513 -12.46 24.31 -30.74
C ILE A 513 -13.07 23.04 -31.34
N ALA A 514 -13.76 22.24 -30.54
CA ALA A 514 -14.31 20.96 -30.97
C ALA A 514 -15.31 21.14 -32.12
N THR A 515 -16.21 22.13 -32.02
CA THR A 515 -17.22 22.39 -33.05
C THR A 515 -16.60 22.98 -34.32
N TYR A 516 -15.64 23.90 -34.21
CA TYR A 516 -15.01 24.49 -35.38
C TYR A 516 -14.13 23.48 -36.14
N VAL A 517 -13.36 22.66 -35.41
CA VAL A 517 -12.60 21.54 -36.00
C VAL A 517 -13.53 20.51 -36.63
N SER A 518 -14.67 20.23 -36.01
CA SER A 518 -15.67 19.32 -36.54
C SER A 518 -16.28 19.84 -37.84
N LEU A 519 -16.76 21.08 -37.87
CA LEU A 519 -17.38 21.70 -39.05
C LEU A 519 -16.38 21.91 -40.20
N TYR A 520 -15.12 22.27 -39.91
CA TYR A 520 -14.08 22.46 -40.93
C TYR A 520 -13.69 21.16 -41.65
N ASN A 521 -13.83 20.01 -40.98
CA ASN A 521 -13.53 18.70 -41.56
C ASN A 521 -14.70 18.11 -42.36
N ILE A 522 -15.82 18.83 -42.52
CA ILE A 522 -16.94 18.38 -43.36
C ILE A 522 -16.62 18.70 -44.83
N PRO A 523 -16.73 17.73 -45.77
CA PRO A 523 -16.56 18.00 -47.20
C PRO A 523 -17.52 19.09 -47.71
N ASN A 524 -17.03 19.96 -48.60
CA ASN A 524 -17.83 21.07 -49.17
C ASN A 524 -19.15 20.61 -49.81
N GLU A 525 -19.21 19.40 -50.37
CA GLU A 525 -20.44 18.83 -50.94
C GLU A 525 -21.52 18.58 -49.88
N ILE A 526 -21.11 18.08 -48.70
CA ILE A 526 -22.00 17.84 -47.55
C ILE A 526 -22.41 19.16 -46.90
N GLU A 527 -21.49 20.13 -46.83
CA GLU A 527 -21.78 21.48 -46.35
C GLU A 527 -22.87 22.14 -47.20
N GLN A 528 -22.76 22.08 -48.53
CA GLN A 528 -23.77 22.63 -49.44
C GLN A 528 -25.11 21.87 -49.35
N LYS A 529 -25.07 20.54 -49.19
CA LYS A 529 -26.29 19.72 -49.02
C LYS A 529 -27.09 20.10 -47.76
N TYR A 530 -26.40 20.44 -46.67
CA TYR A 530 -27.03 20.72 -45.36
C TYR A 530 -26.78 22.15 -44.84
N LEU A 531 -26.65 23.14 -45.74
CA LEU A 531 -26.20 24.50 -45.42
C LEU A 531 -27.00 25.20 -44.30
N THR A 532 -28.33 25.03 -44.29
CA THR A 532 -29.21 25.62 -43.26
C THR A 532 -28.90 25.05 -41.87
N LEU A 533 -28.69 23.73 -41.79
CA LEU A 533 -28.38 23.04 -40.54
C LEU A 533 -26.96 23.38 -40.07
N TYR A 534 -26.01 23.45 -41.00
CA TYR A 534 -24.63 23.87 -40.75
C TYR A 534 -24.57 25.26 -40.10
N ARG A 535 -25.25 26.26 -40.68
CA ARG A 535 -25.31 27.63 -40.12
C ARG A 535 -26.03 27.66 -38.77
N ALA A 536 -27.12 26.90 -38.61
CA ALA A 536 -27.85 26.84 -37.35
C ALA A 536 -26.98 26.31 -36.21
N ILE A 537 -26.20 25.25 -36.46
CA ILE A 537 -25.23 24.68 -35.51
C ILE A 537 -24.14 25.70 -35.17
N GLN A 538 -23.56 26.34 -36.18
CA GLN A 538 -22.48 27.31 -35.99
C GLN A 538 -22.93 28.47 -35.09
N TYR A 539 -24.08 29.08 -35.38
CA TYR A 539 -24.57 30.22 -34.60
C TYR A 539 -25.03 29.82 -33.19
N SER A 540 -25.68 28.67 -33.03
CA SER A 540 -26.15 28.24 -31.70
C SER A 540 -25.01 27.92 -30.74
N VAL A 541 -23.97 27.22 -31.20
CA VAL A 541 -22.78 26.94 -30.38
C VAL A 541 -22.02 28.22 -30.06
N LEU A 542 -21.88 29.14 -31.01
CA LEU A 542 -21.20 30.41 -30.78
C LEU A 542 -21.89 31.23 -29.70
N VAL A 543 -23.22 31.35 -29.73
CA VAL A 543 -24.00 32.07 -28.72
C VAL A 543 -23.83 31.44 -27.33
N ILE A 544 -23.95 30.11 -27.25
CA ILE A 544 -23.82 29.38 -25.98
C ILE A 544 -22.40 29.49 -25.42
N ALA A 545 -21.38 29.29 -26.25
CA ALA A 545 -19.99 29.39 -25.83
C ALA A 545 -19.62 30.82 -25.40
N THR A 546 -20.08 31.84 -26.13
CA THR A 546 -19.85 33.25 -25.74
C THR A 546 -20.50 33.57 -24.39
N SER A 547 -21.72 33.07 -24.16
CA SER A 547 -22.42 33.22 -22.89
C SER A 547 -21.67 32.55 -21.73
N LEU A 548 -21.17 31.32 -21.92
CA LEU A 548 -20.38 30.58 -20.94
C LEU A 548 -18.99 31.20 -20.68
N MET A 549 -18.35 31.79 -21.70
CA MET A 549 -17.10 32.56 -21.50
C MET A 549 -17.34 33.78 -20.61
N GLY A 550 -18.49 34.44 -20.77
CA GLY A 550 -18.94 35.55 -19.94
C GLY A 550 -19.48 35.16 -18.56
N PHE A 551 -19.48 33.87 -18.19
CA PHE A 551 -20.05 33.37 -16.93
C PHE A 551 -19.58 34.12 -15.67
N PRO A 552 -18.29 34.51 -15.51
CA PRO A 552 -17.84 35.27 -14.35
C PRO A 552 -18.59 36.59 -14.15
N ILE A 553 -19.08 37.19 -15.24
CA ILE A 553 -19.74 38.50 -15.30
C ILE A 553 -21.28 38.36 -15.29
N TRP A 554 -21.82 37.14 -15.19
CA TRP A 554 -23.27 36.95 -15.13
C TRP A 554 -23.89 37.62 -13.89
N PRO A 555 -25.07 38.26 -14.03
CA PRO A 555 -25.79 38.85 -12.91
C PRO A 555 -26.25 37.78 -11.90
N ALA A 556 -26.28 38.15 -10.61
CA ALA A 556 -26.56 37.23 -9.49
C ALA A 556 -27.81 36.33 -9.66
N PRO A 557 -28.94 36.80 -10.22
CA PRO A 557 -30.12 35.94 -10.45
C PRO A 557 -29.84 34.75 -11.40
N LEU A 558 -28.96 34.94 -12.39
CA LEU A 558 -28.57 33.90 -13.36
C LEU A 558 -27.54 32.91 -12.79
N LYS A 559 -26.83 33.28 -11.73
CA LYS A 559 -25.90 32.38 -11.00
C LYS A 559 -26.59 31.54 -9.91
N ASN A 560 -27.93 31.53 -9.85
CA ASN A 560 -28.66 30.74 -8.87
C ASN A 560 -28.39 29.24 -9.06
N LYS A 561 -27.94 28.56 -8.00
CA LYS A 561 -27.62 27.11 -8.00
C LYS A 561 -28.77 26.24 -8.54
N ARG A 562 -30.03 26.59 -8.24
CA ARG A 562 -31.20 25.82 -8.74
C ARG A 562 -31.38 25.96 -10.25
N LEU A 563 -31.14 27.15 -10.79
CA LEU A 563 -31.19 27.41 -12.23
C LEU A 563 -30.04 26.67 -12.93
N LEU A 564 -28.83 26.80 -12.40
CA LEU A 564 -27.63 26.17 -12.94
C LEU A 564 -27.70 24.65 -12.93
N ALA A 565 -28.31 24.05 -11.90
CA ALA A 565 -28.49 22.60 -11.80
C ALA A 565 -29.23 22.02 -13.01
N TRP A 566 -30.14 22.78 -13.62
CA TRP A 566 -30.81 22.39 -14.86
C TRP A 566 -30.07 22.86 -16.11
N LEU A 567 -29.57 24.10 -16.11
CA LEU A 567 -28.92 24.70 -17.27
C LEU A 567 -27.63 23.97 -17.66
N TRP A 568 -26.86 23.49 -16.68
CA TRP A 568 -25.57 22.85 -16.91
C TRP A 568 -25.66 21.51 -17.66
N PRO A 569 -26.44 20.50 -17.19
CA PRO A 569 -26.68 19.28 -17.95
C PRO A 569 -27.33 19.55 -19.32
N LEU A 570 -28.25 20.52 -19.41
CA LEU A 570 -28.92 20.86 -20.66
C LEU A 570 -27.94 21.43 -21.71
N THR A 571 -27.00 22.25 -21.26
CA THR A 571 -25.94 22.81 -22.11
C THR A 571 -25.03 21.71 -22.65
N ILE A 572 -24.59 20.79 -21.78
CA ILE A 572 -23.78 19.61 -22.16
C ILE A 572 -24.55 18.73 -23.14
N PHE A 573 -25.82 18.42 -22.85
CA PHE A 573 -26.70 17.64 -23.72
C PHE A 573 -26.78 18.24 -25.12
N TYR A 574 -27.12 19.53 -25.22
CA TYR A 574 -27.35 20.19 -26.49
C TYR A 574 -26.05 20.31 -27.31
N THR A 575 -24.98 20.80 -26.68
CA THR A 575 -23.75 21.15 -27.40
C THR A 575 -22.86 19.93 -27.70
N LEU A 576 -22.71 18.99 -26.77
CA LEU A 576 -21.78 17.86 -26.93
C LEU A 576 -22.40 16.66 -27.62
N PHE A 577 -23.68 16.37 -27.35
CA PHE A 577 -24.31 15.12 -27.81
C PHE A 577 -25.38 15.32 -28.87
N PHE A 578 -26.26 16.30 -28.72
CA PHE A 578 -27.25 16.60 -29.75
C PHE A 578 -26.57 17.16 -31.01
N ILE A 579 -25.81 18.26 -30.89
CA ILE A 579 -25.07 18.82 -32.02
C ILE A 579 -23.98 17.86 -32.52
N GLY A 580 -23.20 17.26 -31.62
CA GLY A 580 -22.20 16.26 -32.01
C GLY A 580 -22.80 15.08 -32.77
N GLY A 581 -23.98 14.61 -32.35
CA GLY A 581 -24.75 13.58 -33.06
C GLY A 581 -25.27 14.06 -34.42
N MET A 582 -25.77 15.29 -34.53
CA MET A 582 -26.22 15.87 -35.80
C MET A 582 -25.06 15.96 -36.80
N VAL A 583 -23.89 16.45 -36.40
CA VAL A 583 -22.72 16.55 -37.29
C VAL A 583 -22.22 15.17 -37.71
N MET A 584 -22.22 14.20 -36.80
CA MET A 584 -21.86 12.82 -37.14
C MET A 584 -22.81 12.23 -38.20
N ILE A 585 -24.12 12.43 -38.06
CA ILE A 585 -25.12 11.98 -39.03
C ILE A 585 -24.98 12.72 -40.37
N MET A 586 -24.80 14.05 -40.35
CA MET A 586 -24.57 14.87 -41.56
C MET A 586 -23.36 14.38 -42.36
N SER A 587 -22.30 13.94 -41.66
CA SER A 587 -21.05 13.48 -42.25
C SER A 587 -21.07 12.02 -42.73
N ASP A 588 -22.20 11.32 -42.65
CA ASP A 588 -22.29 9.87 -42.89
C ASP A 588 -21.27 9.07 -42.04
N PHE A 589 -21.16 9.41 -40.75
CA PHE A 589 -20.32 8.72 -39.77
C PHE A 589 -18.82 8.68 -40.13
N GLN A 590 -18.28 9.73 -40.73
CA GLN A 590 -16.84 9.82 -40.97
C GLN A 590 -16.00 9.66 -39.69
N SER A 591 -14.86 8.96 -39.79
CA SER A 591 -14.03 8.58 -38.64
C SER A 591 -13.56 9.77 -37.79
N ASN A 592 -13.30 10.92 -38.41
CA ASN A 592 -12.90 12.15 -37.71
C ASN A 592 -14.03 12.70 -36.82
N GLN A 593 -15.29 12.61 -37.26
CA GLN A 593 -16.44 13.11 -36.51
C GLN A 593 -16.80 12.18 -35.35
N ILE A 594 -16.67 10.87 -35.55
CA ILE A 594 -16.82 9.89 -34.47
C ILE A 594 -15.75 10.12 -33.40
N LEU A 595 -14.50 10.39 -33.77
CA LEU A 595 -13.43 10.68 -32.83
C LEU A 595 -13.73 11.92 -31.97
N ILE A 596 -14.20 13.00 -32.59
CA ILE A 596 -14.59 14.24 -31.88
C ILE A 596 -15.78 13.99 -30.95
N PHE A 597 -16.77 13.20 -31.41
CA PHE A 597 -17.90 12.79 -30.57
C PHE A 597 -17.45 11.97 -29.34
N MET A 598 -16.48 11.07 -29.52
CA MET A 598 -15.90 10.30 -28.42
C MET A 598 -15.10 11.18 -27.44
N LEU A 599 -14.36 12.18 -27.92
CA LEU A 599 -13.69 13.17 -27.08
C LEU A 599 -14.69 13.98 -26.23
N SER A 600 -15.85 14.30 -26.79
CA SER A 600 -16.95 14.97 -26.07
C SER A 600 -17.53 14.10 -24.95
N LEU A 601 -17.50 12.78 -25.11
CA LEU A 601 -17.88 11.82 -24.09
C LEU A 601 -16.88 11.79 -22.92
N VAL A 602 -15.58 11.89 -23.22
CA VAL A 602 -14.51 12.06 -22.22
C VAL A 602 -14.69 13.34 -21.42
N MET A 603 -14.89 14.47 -22.10
CA MET A 603 -15.11 15.76 -21.46
C MET A 603 -16.34 15.75 -20.55
N THR A 604 -17.42 15.08 -20.97
CA THR A 604 -18.63 14.96 -20.16
C THR A 604 -18.37 14.20 -18.86
N VAL A 605 -17.59 13.12 -18.88
CA VAL A 605 -17.25 12.33 -17.67
C VAL A 605 -16.40 13.12 -16.67
N LEU A 606 -15.61 14.10 -17.16
CA LEU A 606 -14.88 15.03 -16.31
C LEU A 606 -15.80 16.06 -15.65
N LEU A 607 -16.88 16.44 -16.32
CA LEU A 607 -17.77 17.54 -15.91
C LEU A 607 -19.01 17.07 -15.12
N VAL A 608 -19.48 15.83 -15.30
CA VAL A 608 -20.66 15.30 -14.60
C VAL A 608 -20.48 13.84 -14.14
N TYR A 609 -21.37 13.34 -13.27
CA TYR A 609 -21.35 11.94 -12.84
C TYR A 609 -21.72 10.97 -13.97
N TRP A 610 -21.14 9.77 -13.95
CA TRP A 610 -21.26 8.79 -15.03
C TRP A 610 -22.72 8.38 -15.39
N PRO A 611 -23.68 8.22 -14.46
CA PRO A 611 -25.05 7.86 -14.86
C PRO A 611 -25.72 9.00 -15.63
N LEU A 612 -25.46 10.25 -15.22
CA LEU A 612 -25.93 11.43 -15.92
C LEU A 612 -25.24 11.57 -17.28
N ALA A 613 -23.91 11.42 -17.35
CA ALA A 613 -23.16 11.45 -18.61
C ALA A 613 -23.73 10.48 -19.66
N ILE A 614 -23.98 9.23 -19.27
CA ILE A 614 -24.56 8.21 -20.16
C ILE A 614 -25.99 8.59 -20.56
N ALA A 615 -26.82 9.04 -19.61
CA ALA A 615 -28.18 9.47 -19.91
C ALA A 615 -28.21 10.63 -20.91
N LEU A 616 -27.37 11.65 -20.72
CA LEU A 616 -27.24 12.79 -21.63
C LEU A 616 -26.73 12.36 -23.02
N ALA A 617 -25.76 11.46 -23.08
CA ALA A 617 -25.21 10.95 -24.34
C ALA A 617 -26.25 10.17 -25.15
N ILE A 618 -26.93 9.22 -24.52
CA ILE A 618 -27.95 8.39 -25.19
C ILE A 618 -29.12 9.26 -25.63
N SER A 619 -29.66 10.08 -24.73
CA SER A 619 -30.80 10.94 -25.06
C SER A 619 -30.45 11.98 -26.13
N GLY A 620 -29.23 12.52 -26.11
CA GLY A 620 -28.76 13.49 -27.11
C GLY A 620 -28.64 12.89 -28.49
N LEU A 621 -28.09 11.67 -28.61
CA LEU A 621 -27.97 10.95 -29.87
C LEU A 621 -29.34 10.52 -30.43
N VAL A 622 -30.24 10.07 -29.57
CA VAL A 622 -31.63 9.74 -29.96
C VAL A 622 -32.35 10.99 -30.45
N ALA A 623 -32.24 12.11 -29.73
CA ALA A 623 -32.84 13.38 -30.13
C ALA A 623 -32.27 13.88 -31.47
N ALA A 624 -30.95 13.80 -31.66
CA ALA A 624 -30.30 14.16 -32.93
C ALA A 624 -30.88 13.34 -34.09
N THR A 625 -30.94 12.01 -33.94
CA THR A 625 -31.50 11.11 -34.96
C THR A 625 -32.96 11.44 -35.29
N LEU A 626 -33.79 11.67 -34.27
CA LEU A 626 -35.22 11.98 -34.45
C LEU A 626 -35.43 13.33 -35.13
N VAL A 627 -34.70 14.37 -34.72
CA VAL A 627 -34.80 15.71 -35.31
C VAL A 627 -34.23 15.73 -36.72
N PHE A 628 -33.11 15.05 -36.97
CA PHE A 628 -32.55 14.91 -38.31
C PHE A 628 -33.54 14.25 -39.27
N LYS A 629 -34.17 13.14 -38.84
CA LYS A 629 -35.22 12.45 -39.60
C LYS A 629 -36.43 13.36 -39.88
N TRP A 630 -36.86 14.14 -38.88
CA TRP A 630 -37.98 15.06 -39.02
C TRP A 630 -37.68 16.21 -40.01
N MET A 631 -36.47 16.76 -39.98
CA MET A 631 -36.08 17.89 -40.84
C MET A 631 -35.78 17.47 -42.28
N MET A 632 -35.21 16.28 -42.51
CA MET A 632 -34.69 15.87 -43.82
C MET A 632 -35.52 14.80 -44.55
N GLY A 633 -36.42 14.09 -43.86
CA GLY A 633 -37.25 13.04 -44.46
C GLY A 633 -36.51 11.77 -44.90
N GLU A 634 -35.17 11.71 -44.80
CA GLU A 634 -34.34 10.54 -45.11
C GLU A 634 -34.38 9.50 -43.96
N VAL A 635 -34.60 8.22 -44.31
CA VAL A 635 -34.50 7.08 -43.37
C VAL A 635 -33.10 6.48 -43.48
N ILE A 636 -32.34 6.49 -42.38
CA ILE A 636 -31.06 5.79 -42.30
C ILE A 636 -31.35 4.27 -42.41
N LEU A 637 -30.97 3.64 -43.53
CA LEU A 637 -31.22 2.22 -43.80
C LEU A 637 -30.28 1.32 -42.97
N PRO A 638 -30.73 0.11 -42.54
CA PRO A 638 -29.95 -0.80 -41.69
C PRO A 638 -28.64 -1.32 -42.30
N ASP A 639 -28.48 -1.31 -43.62
CA ASP A 639 -27.29 -1.85 -44.30
C ASP A 639 -26.03 -0.99 -44.12
N GLN A 640 -26.17 0.29 -43.76
CA GLN A 640 -25.06 1.15 -43.37
C GLN A 640 -24.68 1.02 -41.88
N ALA A 641 -25.35 0.16 -41.10
CA ALA A 641 -25.12 0.00 -39.66
C ALA A 641 -23.94 -0.92 -39.29
N ILE A 642 -23.41 -1.70 -40.23
CA ILE A 642 -22.32 -2.64 -39.95
C ILE A 642 -20.96 -1.92 -39.74
N PRO A 643 -20.54 -0.93 -40.56
CA PRO A 643 -19.34 -0.11 -40.29
C PRO A 643 -19.45 0.71 -38.99
N ILE A 644 -20.67 1.13 -38.64
CA ILE A 644 -21.00 1.91 -37.44
C ILE A 644 -20.69 1.12 -36.18
N SER A 645 -20.96 -0.19 -36.15
CA SER A 645 -20.70 -1.05 -34.98
C SER A 645 -19.21 -1.13 -34.60
N PHE A 646 -18.31 -1.08 -35.59
CA PHE A 646 -16.88 -1.26 -35.40
C PHE A 646 -16.16 0.03 -35.01
N GLN A 647 -16.46 1.17 -35.67
CA GLN A 647 -15.91 2.48 -35.28
C GLN A 647 -16.44 2.92 -33.92
N PHE A 648 -17.70 2.59 -33.60
CA PHE A 648 -18.27 2.77 -32.28
C PHE A 648 -17.63 1.83 -31.23
N GLY A 649 -17.34 0.57 -31.59
CA GLY A 649 -16.65 -0.40 -30.73
C GLY A 649 -15.20 -0.01 -30.40
N TYR A 650 -14.44 0.51 -31.38
CA TYR A 650 -13.09 1.04 -31.16
C TYR A 650 -13.10 2.33 -30.33
N GLY A 651 -14.06 3.22 -30.59
CA GLY A 651 -14.33 4.39 -29.74
C GLY A 651 -14.68 3.98 -28.30
N LEU A 652 -15.45 2.91 -28.11
CA LEU A 652 -15.80 2.35 -26.80
C LEU A 652 -14.58 1.71 -26.10
N LEU A 653 -13.65 1.12 -26.85
CA LEU A 653 -12.39 0.56 -26.32
C LEU A 653 -11.41 1.64 -25.88
N LEU A 654 -11.21 2.69 -26.69
CA LEU A 654 -10.42 3.86 -26.29
C LEU A 654 -11.09 4.61 -25.13
N PHE A 655 -12.41 4.78 -25.18
CA PHE A 655 -13.21 5.37 -24.10
C PHE A 655 -13.12 4.55 -22.81
N SER A 656 -13.20 3.22 -22.88
CA SER A 656 -13.08 2.36 -21.70
C SER A 656 -11.67 2.39 -21.10
N SER A 657 -10.62 2.43 -21.94
CA SER A 657 -9.24 2.58 -21.46
C SER A 657 -8.98 3.92 -20.77
N LEU A 658 -9.52 5.01 -21.30
CA LEU A 658 -9.39 6.35 -20.74
C LEU A 658 -10.28 6.56 -19.51
N LEU A 659 -11.49 5.98 -19.52
CA LEU A 659 -12.35 5.86 -18.34
C LEU A 659 -11.61 5.15 -17.22
N ILE A 660 -10.94 4.03 -17.49
CA ILE A 660 -10.17 3.29 -16.47
C ILE A 660 -9.06 4.17 -15.87
N ALA A 661 -8.38 4.99 -16.67
CA ALA A 661 -7.36 5.94 -16.19
C ALA A 661 -7.97 7.05 -15.31
N LEU A 662 -9.08 7.66 -15.74
CA LEU A 662 -9.81 8.69 -15.00
C LEU A 662 -10.50 8.15 -13.74
N PHE A 663 -11.00 6.91 -13.79
CA PHE A 663 -11.56 6.20 -12.64
C PHE A 663 -10.48 5.90 -11.61
N ARG A 664 -9.28 5.48 -12.02
CA ARG A 664 -8.16 5.30 -11.08
C ARG A 664 -7.81 6.61 -10.38
N PHE A 665 -7.89 7.74 -11.07
CA PHE A 665 -7.65 9.06 -10.47
C PHE A 665 -8.75 9.43 -9.45
N LYS A 666 -10.03 9.33 -9.84
CA LYS A 666 -11.19 9.66 -8.97
C LYS A 666 -11.36 8.67 -7.81
N GLU A 667 -11.05 7.39 -8.02
CA GLU A 667 -11.02 6.37 -6.96
C GLU A 667 -9.84 6.60 -6.01
N LYS A 668 -8.67 7.01 -6.52
CA LYS A 668 -7.52 7.39 -5.66
C LYS A 668 -7.88 8.60 -4.80
N GLN A 669 -8.56 9.61 -5.34
CA GLN A 669 -9.05 10.77 -4.60
C GLN A 669 -10.10 10.36 -3.54
N LYS A 670 -11.13 9.60 -3.93
CA LYS A 670 -12.15 9.11 -2.98
C LYS A 670 -11.59 8.17 -1.91
N ARG A 671 -10.58 7.37 -2.25
CA ARG A 671 -9.87 6.50 -1.30
C ARG A 671 -8.98 7.30 -0.37
N LEU A 672 -8.43 8.43 -0.84
CA LEU A 672 -7.71 9.39 -0.01
C LEU A 672 -8.68 10.10 0.95
N GLU A 673 -9.82 10.57 0.45
CA GLU A 673 -10.90 11.16 1.27
C GLU A 673 -11.43 10.18 2.30
N ASN A 674 -11.81 8.95 1.91
CA ASN A 674 -12.28 7.93 2.85
C ASN A 674 -11.20 7.52 3.85
N LYS A 675 -9.92 7.48 3.45
CA LYS A 675 -8.82 7.28 4.39
C LYS A 675 -8.70 8.45 5.34
N ASN A 676 -8.86 9.68 4.86
CA ASN A 676 -8.82 10.87 5.68
C ASN A 676 -9.99 10.87 6.67
N THR A 677 -11.21 10.60 6.23
CA THR A 677 -12.38 10.43 7.09
C THR A 677 -12.17 9.30 8.10
N TYR A 678 -11.70 8.12 7.68
CA TYR A 678 -11.39 7.01 8.58
C TYR A 678 -10.32 7.38 9.61
N LEU A 679 -9.27 8.10 9.21
CA LEU A 679 -8.24 8.59 10.12
C LEU A 679 -8.80 9.63 11.09
N VAL A 680 -9.68 10.51 10.65
CA VAL A 680 -10.40 11.48 11.50
C VAL A 680 -11.30 10.75 12.50
N THR A 681 -12.08 9.74 12.07
CA THR A 681 -12.94 8.96 12.97
C THR A 681 -12.11 8.15 13.97
N LEU A 682 -11.02 7.52 13.52
CA LEU A 682 -10.10 6.79 14.39
C LEU A 682 -9.41 7.74 15.39
N TYR A 683 -9.08 8.95 14.97
CA TYR A 683 -8.51 9.99 15.83
C TYR A 683 -9.52 10.43 16.90
N GLU A 684 -10.79 10.63 16.53
CA GLU A 684 -11.88 10.95 17.47
C GLU A 684 -12.17 9.79 18.44
N GLU A 685 -12.22 8.55 17.95
CA GLU A 685 -12.41 7.34 18.77
C GLU A 685 -11.29 7.17 19.79
N LYS A 686 -10.03 7.39 19.39
CA LYS A 686 -8.87 7.34 20.29
C LYS A 686 -8.89 8.44 21.36
N ASN A 687 -9.38 9.63 21.01
CA ASN A 687 -9.53 10.72 21.98
C ASN A 687 -10.65 10.43 22.99
N ASN A 688 -11.73 9.76 22.58
CA ASN A 688 -12.81 9.35 23.48
C ASN A 688 -12.37 8.22 24.43
N GLU A 689 -11.67 7.20 23.91
CA GLU A 689 -11.12 6.10 24.71
C GLU A 689 -10.14 6.64 25.78
N LEU A 690 -9.31 7.62 25.42
CA LEU A 690 -8.41 8.27 26.36
C LEU A 690 -9.17 9.05 27.45
N ALA A 691 -10.28 9.71 27.11
CA ALA A 691 -11.12 10.40 28.08
C ALA A 691 -11.74 9.43 29.10
N GLU A 692 -12.23 8.27 28.64
CA GLU A 692 -12.77 7.22 29.53
C GLU A 692 -11.70 6.65 30.49
N ILE A 693 -10.48 6.44 30.01
CA ILE A 693 -9.35 5.97 30.85
C ILE A 693 -9.00 7.00 31.93
N LEU A 694 -9.06 8.29 31.60
CA LEU A 694 -8.77 9.38 32.54
C LEU A 694 -9.87 9.51 33.60
N ASP A 695 -11.14 9.34 33.22
CA ASP A 695 -12.28 9.30 34.15
C ASP A 695 -12.16 8.12 35.12
N TYR A 696 -11.86 6.92 34.60
CA TYR A 696 -11.65 5.73 35.43
C TYR A 696 -10.52 5.92 36.45
N ARG A 697 -9.44 6.61 36.06
CA ARG A 697 -8.34 6.97 36.98
C ARG A 697 -8.81 7.90 38.09
N GLU A 698 -9.58 8.94 37.78
CA GLU A 698 -10.08 9.88 38.80
C GLU A 698 -10.98 9.19 39.82
N GLU A 699 -11.84 8.29 39.35
CA GLU A 699 -12.74 7.50 40.20
C GLU A 699 -11.92 6.59 41.12
N LEU A 700 -10.94 5.87 40.57
CA LEU A 700 -10.04 4.99 41.33
C LEU A 700 -9.21 5.76 42.39
N LEU A 701 -8.75 6.99 42.07
CA LEU A 701 -7.98 7.83 43.00
C LEU A 701 -8.81 8.42 44.14
N LYS A 702 -10.13 8.51 43.97
CA LYS A 702 -11.08 8.96 44.99
C LYS A 702 -11.47 7.82 45.94
N GLU A 703 -11.42 6.58 45.48
CA GLU A 703 -11.73 5.38 46.28
C GLU A 703 -10.58 4.89 47.16
N LEU A 704 -9.34 5.32 46.90
CA LEU A 704 -8.14 4.88 47.65
C LEU A 704 -7.90 5.66 48.95
N ASN A 705 -7.65 4.92 50.03
CA ASN A 705 -7.31 5.46 51.35
C ASN A 705 -5.87 6.00 51.41
N ALA A 706 -5.52 6.78 52.44
CA ALA A 706 -4.16 7.36 52.58
C ALA A 706 -3.04 6.30 52.60
N ASP A 707 -3.28 5.16 53.27
CA ASP A 707 -2.32 4.05 53.34
C ASP A 707 -2.28 3.23 52.03
N GLU A 708 -3.39 3.15 51.31
CA GLU A 708 -3.48 2.46 50.02
C GLU A 708 -2.83 3.27 48.90
N LYS A 709 -2.92 4.61 48.95
CA LYS A 709 -2.14 5.52 48.09
C LYS A 709 -0.64 5.30 48.28
N ALA A 710 -0.16 5.23 49.52
CA ALA A 710 1.24 4.98 49.81
C ALA A 710 1.73 3.60 49.29
N LEU A 711 0.86 2.58 49.29
CA LEU A 711 1.16 1.25 48.75
C LEU A 711 1.08 1.20 47.20
N PHE A 712 0.23 2.03 46.60
CA PHE A 712 0.10 2.20 45.14
C PHE A 712 1.27 2.99 44.51
N ASP A 713 2.04 3.74 45.31
CA ASP A 713 2.76 4.93 44.86
C ASP A 713 4.14 4.73 44.19
N GLN A 714 4.87 3.62 44.36
CA GLN A 714 6.25 3.58 43.81
C GLN A 714 6.41 2.87 42.47
N THR A 715 5.79 1.70 42.28
CA THR A 715 5.96 0.90 41.05
C THR A 715 4.73 0.97 40.16
N THR A 716 3.54 0.88 40.73
CA THR A 716 2.27 0.90 39.98
C THR A 716 1.93 2.32 39.53
N ALA A 717 2.06 3.33 40.39
CA ALA A 717 1.92 4.73 39.98
C ALA A 717 2.98 5.12 38.94
N ALA A 718 4.24 4.70 39.07
CA ALA A 718 5.27 4.93 38.06
C ALA A 718 4.97 4.22 36.73
N TYR A 719 4.44 3.00 36.76
CA TYR A 719 4.06 2.24 35.57
C TYR A 719 2.82 2.82 34.87
N ILE A 720 1.81 3.22 35.63
CA ILE A 720 0.61 3.90 35.11
C ILE A 720 0.98 5.31 34.63
N GLN A 721 1.86 6.02 35.33
CA GLN A 721 2.39 7.31 34.90
C GLN A 721 3.27 7.17 33.66
N GLN A 722 3.98 6.05 33.47
CA GLN A 722 4.74 5.71 32.26
C GLN A 722 3.83 5.34 31.09
N ILE A 723 2.75 4.60 31.35
CA ILE A 723 1.72 4.29 30.37
C ILE A 723 0.99 5.57 29.97
N LEU A 724 0.61 6.43 30.92
CA LEU A 724 0.09 7.76 30.65
C LEU A 724 1.12 8.64 29.95
N TYR A 725 2.41 8.62 30.30
CA TYR A 725 3.49 9.34 29.59
C TYR A 725 3.61 8.89 28.12
N ARG A 726 3.42 7.59 27.87
CA ARG A 726 3.45 6.98 26.53
C ARG A 726 2.15 7.19 25.76
N MET A 727 1.00 7.19 26.44
CA MET A 727 -0.32 7.40 25.85
C MET A 727 -0.65 8.88 25.64
N THR A 728 -0.14 9.77 26.50
CA THR A 728 -0.20 11.22 26.34
C THR A 728 0.86 11.76 25.38
N ASP A 729 1.79 10.90 24.95
CA ASP A 729 2.80 11.10 23.92
C ASP A 729 3.34 12.53 23.99
N TYR A 730 4.33 12.78 24.86
CA TYR A 730 4.94 14.10 25.06
C TYR A 730 5.05 14.79 23.70
N MET A 731 4.19 15.80 23.47
CA MET A 731 4.17 16.41 22.16
C MET A 731 5.57 16.95 21.89
N ARG A 732 6.18 16.38 20.86
CA ARG A 732 7.45 16.86 20.34
C ARG A 732 7.17 18.27 19.85
N LEU A 733 7.87 19.22 20.44
CA LEU A 733 7.71 20.62 20.10
C LEU A 733 8.82 20.98 19.14
N GLU A 734 8.45 21.40 17.94
CA GLU A 734 9.41 22.02 17.03
C GLU A 734 9.57 23.49 17.43
N VAL A 735 10.48 23.76 18.37
CA VAL A 735 10.62 25.09 18.96
C VAL A 735 11.25 26.07 17.97
N ILE A 736 10.45 27.00 17.45
CA ILE A 736 10.82 28.06 16.53
C ILE A 736 10.34 29.41 17.12
N GLN A 737 10.98 30.51 16.73
CA GLN A 737 10.56 31.87 17.10
C GLN A 737 9.54 32.41 16.08
N ILE A 738 8.46 33.03 16.54
CA ILE A 738 7.54 33.79 15.69
C ILE A 738 7.20 35.15 16.32
N ASN A 739 6.94 36.15 15.47
CA ASN A 739 6.35 37.42 15.89
C ASN A 739 4.86 37.24 16.23
N LEU A 740 4.39 37.90 17.30
CA LEU A 740 3.01 37.76 17.78
C LEU A 740 1.96 38.23 16.75
N ASP A 741 2.25 39.28 15.98
CA ASP A 741 1.34 39.76 14.92
C ASP A 741 1.22 38.74 13.80
N GLN A 742 2.33 38.13 13.39
CA GLN A 742 2.35 37.07 12.38
C GLN A 742 1.58 35.83 12.86
N LEU A 743 1.79 35.42 14.12
CA LEU A 743 1.07 34.30 14.72
C LEU A 743 -0.45 34.53 14.67
N LEU A 744 -0.91 35.71 15.08
CA LEU A 744 -2.33 36.06 15.08
C LEU A 744 -2.91 36.18 13.66
N LEU A 745 -2.12 36.66 12.69
CA LEU A 745 -2.52 36.72 11.29
C LEU A 745 -2.77 35.31 10.71
N GLU A 746 -1.83 34.40 10.91
CA GLU A 746 -1.95 33.00 10.46
C GLU A 746 -3.15 32.29 11.10
N VAL A 747 -3.42 32.56 12.40
CA VAL A 747 -4.63 32.04 13.08
C VAL A 747 -5.90 32.60 12.45
N LYS A 748 -5.98 33.92 12.20
CA LYS A 748 -7.16 34.56 11.58
C LYS A 748 -7.40 34.03 10.16
N GLU A 749 -6.36 33.84 9.35
CA GLU A 749 -6.48 33.28 8.01
C GLU A 749 -6.99 31.84 8.03
N THR A 750 -6.48 31.03 8.97
CA THR A 750 -6.94 29.64 9.12
C THR A 750 -8.41 29.57 9.52
N ILE A 751 -8.88 30.45 10.41
CA ILE A 751 -10.29 30.55 10.78
C ILE A 751 -11.16 30.99 9.60
N LYS A 752 -10.70 31.93 8.76
CA LYS A 752 -11.42 32.35 7.54
C LYS A 752 -11.56 31.24 6.50
N LEU A 753 -10.59 30.34 6.43
CA LEU A 753 -10.62 29.16 5.54
C LEU A 753 -11.48 28.01 6.10
N THR A 754 -11.89 28.11 7.36
CA THR A 754 -12.77 27.13 8.00
C THR A 754 -14.21 27.57 7.71
N ASP A 755 -15.01 26.74 7.02
CA ASP A 755 -16.42 27.01 6.65
C ASP A 755 -17.33 27.12 7.91
N LEU A 756 -17.26 28.24 8.62
CA LEU A 756 -18.08 28.55 9.80
C LEU A 756 -19.24 29.47 9.41
N GLU A 757 -20.46 29.09 9.78
CA GLU A 757 -21.66 29.91 9.63
C GLU A 757 -22.31 30.14 11.01
N PRO A 758 -22.37 31.39 11.53
CA PRO A 758 -21.82 32.64 10.98
C PRO A 758 -20.31 32.81 11.21
N VAL A 759 -19.63 33.61 10.37
CA VAL A 759 -18.19 33.87 10.51
C VAL A 759 -17.93 34.70 11.79
N PRO A 760 -17.01 34.28 12.68
CA PRO A 760 -16.71 35.02 13.90
C PRO A 760 -15.94 36.32 13.64
N GLN A 761 -16.32 37.41 14.33
CA GLN A 761 -15.55 38.65 14.37
C GLN A 761 -14.45 38.55 15.44
N LEU A 762 -13.18 38.63 15.03
CA LEU A 762 -12.01 38.48 15.91
C LEU A 762 -11.29 39.83 16.11
N ILE A 763 -11.31 40.34 17.34
CA ILE A 763 -10.61 41.56 17.76
C ILE A 763 -9.36 41.17 18.57
N THR A 764 -8.19 41.67 18.18
CA THR A 764 -6.92 41.37 18.86
C THR A 764 -6.43 42.56 19.66
N ILE A 765 -6.04 42.34 20.93
CA ILE A 765 -5.51 43.34 21.86
C ILE A 765 -4.16 42.84 22.38
N ILE A 766 -3.08 43.59 22.15
CA ILE A 766 -1.72 43.22 22.55
C ILE A 766 -1.23 44.20 23.61
N ASN A 767 -1.10 43.74 24.86
CA ASN A 767 -0.71 44.49 26.04
C ASN A 767 0.54 43.84 26.70
N THR A 768 1.60 43.65 25.92
CA THR A 768 2.86 43.04 26.35
C THR A 768 4.05 43.82 25.80
N LYS A 769 5.19 43.78 26.50
CA LYS A 769 6.48 44.30 26.00
C LYS A 769 7.23 43.29 25.12
N GLN A 770 6.75 42.06 24.99
CA GLN A 770 7.38 41.00 24.21
C GLN A 770 6.84 41.01 22.78
N GLU A 771 7.72 41.02 21.78
CA GLU A 771 7.32 40.98 20.36
C GLU A 771 7.24 39.57 19.79
N THR A 772 7.88 38.59 20.45
CA THR A 772 8.01 37.21 19.93
C THR A 772 7.79 36.17 21.02
N ILE A 773 7.37 34.97 20.61
CA ILE A 773 7.29 33.77 21.45
C ILE A 773 8.09 32.64 20.81
N HIS A 774 8.83 31.88 21.62
CA HIS A 774 9.64 30.74 21.18
C HIS A 774 8.99 29.46 21.70
N GLY A 775 8.37 28.71 20.79
CA GLY A 775 7.62 27.49 21.09
C GLY A 775 7.32 26.69 19.82
N ASP A 776 6.50 25.64 19.91
CA ASP A 776 6.00 24.98 18.70
C ASP A 776 4.87 25.83 18.10
N ILE A 777 5.21 26.54 17.04
CA ILE A 777 4.31 27.50 16.42
C ILE A 777 3.06 26.82 15.87
N SER A 778 3.19 25.61 15.31
CA SER A 778 2.06 24.86 14.78
C SER A 778 1.09 24.48 15.91
N LYS A 779 1.62 24.06 17.07
CA LYS A 779 0.81 23.72 18.24
C LYS A 779 0.22 24.94 18.94
N ILE A 780 0.95 26.04 19.05
CA ILE A 780 0.40 27.29 19.60
C ILE A 780 -0.72 27.82 18.71
N LYS A 781 -0.59 27.75 17.37
CA LYS A 781 -1.71 28.07 16.45
C LYS A 781 -2.91 27.17 16.69
N GLN A 782 -2.68 25.86 16.80
CA GLN A 782 -3.73 24.87 17.05
C GLN A 782 -4.45 25.14 18.38
N LEU A 783 -3.71 25.48 19.44
CA LEU A 783 -4.24 25.88 20.74
C LEU A 783 -5.23 27.05 20.61
N LEU A 784 -4.80 28.13 19.94
CA LEU A 784 -5.61 29.33 19.76
C LEU A 784 -6.84 29.05 18.89
N ILE A 785 -6.69 28.30 17.79
CA ILE A 785 -7.80 27.92 16.90
C ILE A 785 -8.84 27.10 17.65
N ASN A 786 -8.41 26.08 18.41
CA ASN A 786 -9.30 25.25 19.20
C ASN A 786 -10.05 26.06 20.26
N GLY A 787 -9.39 27.02 20.91
CA GLY A 787 -10.02 27.93 21.86
C GLY A 787 -11.06 28.85 21.21
N ILE A 788 -10.73 29.44 20.05
CA ILE A 788 -11.65 30.29 19.28
C ILE A 788 -12.88 29.49 18.84
N LEU A 789 -12.69 28.29 18.29
CA LEU A 789 -13.79 27.43 17.85
C LEU A 789 -14.69 27.00 19.02
N TYR A 790 -14.11 26.76 20.19
CA TYR A 790 -14.86 26.39 21.37
C TYR A 790 -15.72 27.55 21.89
N VAL A 791 -15.15 28.75 22.02
CA VAL A 791 -15.88 29.96 22.44
C VAL A 791 -16.94 30.34 21.40
N HIS A 792 -16.62 30.23 20.10
CA HIS A 792 -17.59 30.49 19.03
C HIS A 792 -18.79 29.54 19.08
N LYS A 793 -18.57 28.25 19.36
CA LYS A 793 -19.65 27.26 19.48
C LYS A 793 -20.65 27.60 20.58
N HIS A 794 -20.19 28.23 21.66
CA HIS A 794 -21.03 28.63 22.79
C HIS A 794 -21.40 30.13 22.73
N ASN A 795 -21.18 30.78 21.58
CA ASN A 795 -21.57 32.17 21.29
C ASN A 795 -22.63 32.20 20.17
N PRO A 796 -23.87 31.76 20.44
CA PRO A 796 -24.93 31.69 19.43
C PRO A 796 -25.38 33.07 18.92
N THR A 797 -25.09 34.14 19.66
CA THR A 797 -25.37 35.53 19.29
C THR A 797 -24.29 36.14 18.37
N ASN A 798 -23.19 35.41 18.12
CA ASN A 798 -22.04 35.84 17.32
C ASN A 798 -21.45 37.19 17.77
N GLU A 799 -21.39 37.41 19.08
CA GLU A 799 -20.74 38.58 19.67
C GLU A 799 -19.24 38.62 19.29
N PRO A 800 -18.64 39.83 19.13
CA PRO A 800 -17.22 39.95 18.84
C PRO A 800 -16.36 39.24 19.89
N MET A 801 -15.44 38.38 19.45
CA MET A 801 -14.50 37.70 20.32
C MET A 801 -13.20 38.48 20.43
N HIS A 802 -12.73 38.65 21.66
CA HIS A 802 -11.47 39.32 21.97
C HIS A 802 -10.36 38.29 22.21
N ILE A 803 -9.23 38.45 21.53
CA ILE A 803 -7.98 37.74 21.79
C ILE A 803 -7.02 38.75 22.44
N VAL A 804 -6.77 38.60 23.73
CA VAL A 804 -5.93 39.50 24.53
C VAL A 804 -4.61 38.81 24.87
N ILE A 805 -3.48 39.51 24.68
CA ILE A 805 -2.14 39.04 25.04
C ILE A 805 -1.54 39.97 26.09
N GLU A 806 -1.09 39.43 27.23
CA GLU A 806 -0.54 40.20 28.36
C GLU A 806 0.75 39.58 28.94
N ASP A 807 1.60 40.42 29.53
CA ASP A 807 2.77 39.96 30.30
C ASP A 807 2.36 39.20 31.57
N ALA A 808 2.96 38.04 31.79
CA ALA A 808 2.74 37.20 32.96
C ALA A 808 4.07 36.60 33.48
N LYS A 809 4.01 35.98 34.67
CA LYS A 809 5.12 35.19 35.21
C LYS A 809 4.66 33.78 35.52
N LEU A 810 5.43 32.79 35.10
CA LEU A 810 5.26 31.38 35.49
C LEU A 810 6.18 31.05 36.66
N GLY A 811 5.66 30.39 37.69
CA GLY A 811 6.40 29.94 38.86
C GLY A 811 6.64 28.43 38.83
N HIS A 812 7.90 28.02 39.00
CA HIS A 812 8.31 26.62 39.07
C HIS A 812 9.13 26.36 40.34
N LYS A 813 8.66 25.46 41.22
CA LYS A 813 9.40 25.05 42.43
C LYS A 813 10.65 24.25 42.04
N VAL A 814 11.78 24.52 42.69
CA VAL A 814 13.03 23.79 42.44
C VAL A 814 13.22 22.78 43.56
N ASP A 815 12.96 21.49 43.28
CA ASP A 815 12.86 20.43 44.30
C ASP A 815 14.09 20.29 45.22
N TYR A 816 15.28 20.69 44.75
CA TYR A 816 16.54 20.58 45.49
C TYR A 816 16.95 21.87 46.21
N ILE A 817 16.18 22.97 46.09
CA ILE A 817 16.40 24.22 46.83
C ILE A 817 15.13 24.51 47.62
N ARG A 818 15.18 24.28 48.94
CA ARG A 818 14.05 24.58 49.84
C ARG A 818 13.65 26.05 49.71
N ASP A 819 12.34 26.27 49.65
CA ASP A 819 11.69 27.59 49.60
C ASP A 819 12.04 28.49 48.40
N TYR A 820 12.60 27.91 47.32
CA TYR A 820 12.89 28.65 46.08
C TYR A 820 11.89 28.32 44.96
N THR A 821 11.28 29.36 44.40
CA THR A 821 10.42 29.28 43.19
C THR A 821 11.07 30.08 42.08
N ARG A 822 11.51 29.39 41.03
CA ARG A 822 12.03 30.01 39.81
C ARG A 822 10.89 30.74 39.10
N GLN A 823 11.08 32.03 38.84
CA GLN A 823 10.13 32.84 38.08
C GLN A 823 10.59 32.97 36.63
N LEU A 824 9.72 32.64 35.69
CA LEU A 824 9.97 32.69 34.25
C LEU A 824 9.06 33.73 33.60
N ALA A 825 9.58 34.46 32.62
CA ALA A 825 8.78 35.36 31.81
C ALA A 825 7.80 34.56 30.94
N ALA A 826 6.53 34.98 30.93
CA ALA A 826 5.45 34.28 30.23
C ALA A 826 4.50 35.26 29.53
N LEU A 827 3.74 34.74 28.57
CA LEU A 827 2.65 35.42 27.88
C LEU A 827 1.32 34.77 28.24
N LYS A 828 0.36 35.58 28.66
CA LYS A 828 -1.02 35.17 28.90
C LYS A 828 -1.87 35.50 27.66
N PHE A 829 -2.44 34.48 27.05
CA PHE A 829 -3.44 34.54 26.00
C PHE A 829 -4.83 34.36 26.60
N THR A 830 -5.74 35.29 26.35
CA THR A 830 -7.14 35.22 26.79
C THR A 830 -8.06 35.33 25.57
N ILE A 831 -8.96 34.36 25.41
CA ILE A 831 -9.99 34.34 24.35
C ILE A 831 -11.34 34.45 25.06
N THR A 832 -12.11 35.51 24.78
CA THR A 832 -13.39 35.74 25.48
C THR A 832 -14.43 36.50 24.64
N THR A 833 -15.72 36.30 24.92
CA THR A 833 -16.82 37.16 24.44
C THR A 833 -17.25 38.22 25.47
N GLY A 834 -16.82 38.12 26.72
CA GLY A 834 -17.22 39.01 27.82
C GLY A 834 -16.27 40.20 28.07
N LYS A 835 -16.58 41.02 29.08
CA LYS A 835 -15.68 42.10 29.54
C LYS A 835 -14.36 41.50 30.03
N VAL A 836 -13.24 41.97 29.50
CA VAL A 836 -11.88 41.57 29.91
C VAL A 836 -11.70 41.85 31.42
N SER A 837 -11.73 40.79 32.23
CA SER A 837 -11.52 40.89 33.68
C SER A 837 -10.03 41.02 34.00
N SER A 838 -9.67 42.02 34.82
CA SER A 838 -8.28 42.42 35.12
C SER A 838 -7.71 41.85 36.42
N LYS A 839 -8.20 40.70 36.91
CA LYS A 839 -7.57 40.04 38.08
C LYS A 839 -6.20 39.48 37.69
N LYS A 840 -5.16 40.30 37.89
CA LYS A 840 -3.76 39.93 37.65
C LYS A 840 -3.28 39.04 38.80
N LYS A 841 -3.03 37.75 38.54
CA LYS A 841 -2.24 36.90 39.44
C LYS A 841 -0.76 37.28 39.26
N ASP A 842 -0.02 37.48 40.36
CA ASP A 842 1.39 37.89 40.28
C ASP A 842 2.31 36.78 39.74
N ILE A 843 1.99 35.52 40.04
CA ILE A 843 2.73 34.33 39.59
C ILE A 843 1.74 33.20 39.32
N TYR A 844 1.79 32.60 38.13
CA TYR A 844 1.04 31.41 37.76
C TYR A 844 1.87 30.17 38.09
N MET A 845 1.50 29.44 39.12
CA MET A 845 2.23 28.22 39.53
C MET A 845 1.87 27.06 38.61
N LEU A 846 2.89 26.30 38.18
CA LEU A 846 2.67 24.98 37.57
C LEU A 846 2.11 24.03 38.65
N GLU A 847 0.79 23.88 38.72
CA GLU A 847 0.19 22.78 39.50
C GLU A 847 0.36 21.47 38.73
N GLN A 848 0.81 20.41 39.40
CA GLN A 848 1.16 19.16 38.74
C GLN A 848 -0.04 18.34 38.24
N VAL A 849 -1.28 18.55 38.70
CA VAL A 849 -2.52 17.92 38.17
C VAL A 849 -3.69 18.75 38.73
N PRO A 850 -4.58 19.40 37.92
CA PRO A 850 -5.68 18.73 37.22
C PRO A 850 -6.14 19.46 35.93
N LEU A 851 -5.54 19.13 34.78
CA LEU A 851 -5.87 19.77 33.49
C LEU A 851 -7.13 19.23 32.81
N VAL A 852 -7.78 18.21 33.40
CA VAL A 852 -9.05 17.66 32.94
C VAL A 852 -10.07 17.97 34.02
N SER A 853 -10.63 19.18 34.00
CA SER A 853 -11.75 19.48 34.90
C SER A 853 -12.90 18.52 34.59
N GLN A 854 -13.78 18.28 35.57
CA GLN A 854 -15.02 17.51 35.42
C GLN A 854 -15.95 18.02 34.29
N HIS A 855 -15.64 19.18 33.69
CA HIS A 855 -16.40 19.86 32.65
C HIS A 855 -15.76 19.74 31.25
N ALA A 856 -14.54 19.20 31.13
CA ALA A 856 -13.83 19.03 29.84
C ALA A 856 -14.31 17.82 29.01
N LYS A 857 -15.56 17.38 29.18
CA LYS A 857 -16.13 16.15 28.59
C LYS A 857 -16.32 16.16 27.07
N LYS A 858 -15.81 17.13 26.30
CA LYS A 858 -16.14 17.28 24.86
C LYS A 858 -15.01 17.86 24.00
N GLY A 859 -14.23 17.00 23.35
CA GLY A 859 -13.55 17.31 22.07
C GLY A 859 -12.23 18.10 22.15
N LYS A 860 -12.08 19.13 21.30
CA LYS A 860 -10.82 19.81 20.95
C LYS A 860 -10.06 20.48 22.12
N LEU A 861 -10.70 20.72 23.28
CA LEU A 861 -10.04 21.33 24.44
C LEU A 861 -9.10 20.38 25.21
N ILE A 862 -9.31 19.06 25.12
CA ILE A 862 -8.37 18.07 25.68
C ILE A 862 -7.01 18.18 24.98
N GLU A 863 -7.03 18.46 23.67
CA GLU A 863 -5.81 18.72 22.90
C GLU A 863 -5.12 20.01 23.37
N ASN A 864 -5.88 21.07 23.69
CA ASN A 864 -5.32 22.30 24.23
C ASN A 864 -4.63 22.08 25.58
N ALA A 865 -5.24 21.31 26.47
CA ALA A 865 -4.64 20.94 27.74
C ALA A 865 -3.29 20.22 27.54
N ARG A 866 -3.19 19.31 26.56
CA ARG A 866 -1.94 18.65 26.18
C ARG A 866 -0.90 19.65 25.65
N ILE A 867 -1.33 20.63 24.83
CA ILE A 867 -0.43 21.65 24.27
C ILE A 867 0.16 22.51 25.37
N VAL A 868 -0.68 22.98 26.30
CA VAL A 868 -0.22 23.80 27.44
C VAL A 868 0.75 23.02 28.33
N HIS A 869 0.42 21.77 28.66
CA HIS A 869 1.29 20.92 29.45
C HIS A 869 2.65 20.67 28.77
N ALA A 870 2.66 20.38 27.47
CA ALA A 870 3.90 20.15 26.71
C ALA A 870 4.81 21.40 26.64
N HIS A 871 4.23 22.60 26.77
CA HIS A 871 4.93 23.87 26.79
C HIS A 871 5.28 24.36 28.21
N TYR A 872 5.07 23.55 29.25
CA TYR A 872 5.22 23.96 30.67
C TYR A 872 4.41 25.23 31.00
N GLY A 873 3.22 25.34 30.41
CA GLY A 873 2.32 26.45 30.63
C GLY A 873 1.31 26.19 31.74
N TYR A 874 0.47 27.19 31.97
CA TYR A 874 -0.70 27.14 32.83
C TYR A 874 -1.95 27.40 31.98
N ALA A 875 -3.05 26.71 32.26
CA ALA A 875 -4.34 26.99 31.62
C ALA A 875 -5.41 27.17 32.68
N GLU A 876 -6.29 28.13 32.43
CA GLU A 876 -7.53 28.30 33.17
C GLU A 876 -8.64 28.21 32.12
N LEU A 877 -9.15 26.99 31.97
CA LEU A 877 -10.29 26.67 31.10
C LEU A 877 -11.56 27.04 31.88
N ASP A 878 -11.80 28.34 32.00
CA ASP A 878 -12.98 28.89 32.65
C ASP A 878 -14.24 28.69 31.77
N ASP A 879 -15.42 29.06 32.27
CA ASP A 879 -16.77 28.97 31.66
C ASP A 879 -16.85 29.02 30.12
N GLU A 880 -17.94 28.50 29.53
CA GLU A 880 -18.25 28.37 28.09
C GLU A 880 -17.84 29.56 27.17
N HIS A 881 -17.59 30.73 27.75
CA HIS A 881 -17.32 32.02 27.10
C HIS A 881 -15.88 32.54 27.25
N THR A 882 -15.01 31.97 28.11
CA THR A 882 -13.64 32.49 28.35
C THR A 882 -12.59 31.39 28.46
N GLN A 883 -11.47 31.53 27.76
CA GLN A 883 -10.34 30.58 27.80
C GLN A 883 -9.03 31.32 28.05
N VAL A 884 -8.23 30.87 29.02
CA VAL A 884 -6.95 31.49 29.38
C VAL A 884 -5.80 30.49 29.29
N TYR A 885 -4.74 30.88 28.59
CA TYR A 885 -3.52 30.09 28.43
C TYR A 885 -2.30 30.96 28.77
N VAL A 886 -1.42 30.49 29.64
CA VAL A 886 -0.17 31.16 30.03
C VAL A 886 0.98 30.29 29.59
N LEU A 887 1.81 30.76 28.66
CA LEU A 887 2.94 30.01 28.09
C LEU A 887 4.25 30.77 28.36
N PRO A 888 5.38 30.08 28.59
CA PRO A 888 6.68 30.76 28.72
C PRO A 888 7.04 31.49 27.42
N VAL A 889 7.67 32.66 27.53
CA VAL A 889 8.16 33.42 26.35
C VAL A 889 9.14 32.57 25.55
N ASN A 890 9.98 31.80 26.25
CA ASN A 890 10.90 30.85 25.64
C ASN A 890 10.82 29.49 26.33
N VAL A 891 10.19 28.52 25.66
CA VAL A 891 10.03 27.17 26.22
C VAL A 891 11.37 26.46 26.45
N ARG A 892 12.46 26.86 25.78
CA ARG A 892 13.80 26.27 25.98
C ARG A 892 14.45 26.65 27.31
N GLU A 893 13.99 27.72 27.96
CA GLU A 893 14.46 28.08 29.31
C GLU A 893 13.97 27.10 30.39
N VAL A 894 12.94 26.33 30.03
CA VAL A 894 12.24 25.36 30.89
C VAL A 894 12.48 23.92 30.42
N ARG A 895 12.53 23.67 29.11
CA ARG A 895 12.63 22.34 28.48
C ARG A 895 14.05 22.06 27.95
N GLY A 896 14.59 20.87 28.23
CA GLY A 896 15.95 20.46 27.81
C GLY A 896 16.00 19.85 26.41
N LYS A 897 17.16 19.99 25.75
CA LYS A 897 17.46 19.35 24.44
C LYS A 897 17.30 17.83 24.47
N VAL A 898 17.52 17.21 25.63
CA VAL A 898 17.40 15.77 25.89
C VAL A 898 16.04 15.20 25.49
N MET A 899 14.98 16.02 25.54
CA MET A 899 13.59 15.59 25.29
C MET A 899 13.16 15.65 23.81
N GLU A 900 14.08 15.86 22.87
CA GLU A 900 13.78 16.05 21.44
C GLU A 900 14.05 14.79 20.58
N LEU A 901 14.85 13.81 21.04
CA LEU A 901 15.24 12.65 20.22
C LEU A 901 15.42 11.35 21.04
N LEU A 902 14.32 10.66 21.37
CA LEU A 902 14.42 9.27 21.83
C LEU A 902 14.52 8.33 20.62
N ARG A 903 15.65 7.61 20.51
CA ARG A 903 15.83 6.53 19.53
C ARG A 903 15.31 5.21 20.12
N GLU A 904 14.55 4.46 19.33
CA GLU A 904 14.17 3.10 19.71
C GLU A 904 15.41 2.21 19.76
N PRO A 905 15.54 1.31 20.75
CA PRO A 905 16.66 0.39 20.84
C PRO A 905 16.68 -0.51 19.59
N ALA A 906 17.78 -0.46 18.86
CA ALA A 906 18.02 -1.28 17.68
C ALA A 906 19.06 -2.37 17.99
N VAL A 907 19.16 -3.38 17.12
CA VAL A 907 20.25 -4.36 17.21
C VAL A 907 21.50 -3.72 16.60
N ALA A 908 22.60 -3.67 17.35
CA ALA A 908 23.88 -3.18 16.85
C ALA A 908 24.29 -3.93 15.57
N ASP A 909 24.67 -3.20 14.53
CA ASP A 909 25.12 -3.82 13.27
C ASP A 909 26.40 -4.61 13.52
N THR A 910 26.53 -5.76 12.87
CA THR A 910 27.74 -6.59 12.86
C THR A 910 29.00 -5.82 12.47
N GLU A 911 28.90 -4.76 11.67
CA GLU A 911 30.04 -3.89 11.32
C GLU A 911 30.45 -2.95 12.47
N GLU A 912 29.51 -2.49 13.30
CA GLU A 912 29.81 -1.63 14.46
C GLU A 912 30.52 -2.41 15.57
N LEU A 913 30.09 -3.66 15.81
CA LEU A 913 30.72 -4.57 16.78
C LEU A 913 32.13 -5.01 16.35
N LYS A 914 32.42 -4.99 15.04
CA LYS A 914 33.74 -5.34 14.48
C LYS A 914 34.68 -4.15 14.31
N HIS A 915 34.26 -2.94 14.67
CA HIS A 915 35.10 -1.76 14.55
C HIS A 915 36.36 -1.89 15.41
N SER A 916 37.54 -1.63 14.84
CA SER A 916 38.85 -1.87 15.48
C SER A 916 38.97 -1.17 16.84
N LEU A 917 38.55 0.10 16.92
CA LEU A 917 38.56 0.86 18.17
C LEU A 917 37.62 0.25 19.21
N ALA A 918 36.44 -0.24 18.83
CA ALA A 918 35.46 -0.80 19.75
C ALA A 918 35.98 -2.07 20.44
N ILE A 919 36.62 -2.95 19.65
CA ILE A 919 37.29 -4.15 20.18
C ILE A 919 38.44 -3.77 21.11
N GLN A 920 39.23 -2.76 20.73
CA GLN A 920 40.38 -2.33 21.52
C GLN A 920 39.97 -1.78 22.89
N VAL A 921 39.05 -0.80 22.93
CA VAL A 921 38.66 -0.14 24.20
C VAL A 921 37.88 -1.07 25.12
N GLU A 922 37.09 -1.98 24.56
CA GLU A 922 36.37 -2.99 25.34
C GLU A 922 37.35 -3.99 25.98
N LYS A 923 38.33 -4.47 25.21
CA LYS A 923 39.38 -5.34 25.75
C LYS A 923 40.17 -4.64 26.84
N GLU A 924 40.58 -3.40 26.60
CA GLU A 924 41.33 -2.60 27.58
C GLU A 924 40.54 -2.41 28.89
N LEU A 925 39.22 -2.16 28.80
CA LEU A 925 38.37 -2.05 29.98
C LEU A 925 38.33 -3.36 30.77
N LEU A 926 38.15 -4.49 30.09
CA LEU A 926 38.10 -5.81 30.72
C LEU A 926 39.45 -6.19 31.37
N ASP A 927 40.57 -5.92 30.70
CA ASP A 927 41.92 -6.16 31.23
C ASP A 927 42.19 -5.28 32.47
N LYS A 928 41.74 -4.02 32.47
CA LYS A 928 41.97 -3.06 33.57
C LYS A 928 41.15 -3.39 34.83
N ILE A 929 39.98 -4.04 34.68
CA ILE A 929 39.15 -4.46 35.83
C ILE A 929 39.53 -5.83 36.40
N GLU A 930 40.29 -6.67 35.69
CA GLU A 930 40.65 -8.03 36.11
C GLU A 930 41.37 -8.06 37.46
N ASN A 931 42.16 -7.01 37.76
CA ASN A 931 42.89 -6.85 39.02
C ASN A 931 42.15 -5.98 40.06
N THR A 932 40.82 -5.87 39.96
CA THR A 932 39.98 -5.05 40.86
C THR A 932 38.88 -5.87 41.53
N LYS A 933 38.14 -5.26 42.48
CA LYS A 933 36.99 -5.91 43.14
C LYS A 933 35.68 -5.80 42.34
N ILE A 934 35.73 -5.31 41.10
CA ILE A 934 34.56 -5.04 40.25
C ILE A 934 34.09 -6.34 39.58
N ASP A 935 32.78 -6.63 39.64
CA ASP A 935 32.22 -7.83 39.01
C ASP A 935 32.15 -7.68 37.48
N ALA A 936 32.97 -8.46 36.78
CA ALA A 936 33.03 -8.51 35.32
C ALA A 936 31.67 -8.86 34.67
N LYS A 937 30.77 -9.59 35.35
CA LYS A 937 29.42 -9.91 34.83
C LYS A 937 28.52 -8.68 34.79
N VAL A 938 28.61 -7.81 35.80
CA VAL A 938 27.84 -6.56 35.85
C VAL A 938 28.33 -5.59 34.78
N ILE A 939 29.65 -5.50 34.58
CA ILE A 939 30.25 -4.70 33.50
C ILE A 939 29.86 -5.23 32.12
N SER A 940 29.90 -6.55 31.90
CA SER A 940 29.46 -7.16 30.63
C SER A 940 28.00 -6.85 30.33
N LYS A 941 27.12 -6.91 31.34
CA LYS A 941 25.71 -6.53 31.21
C LYS A 941 25.53 -5.05 30.86
N ALA A 942 26.34 -4.16 31.43
CA ALA A 942 26.33 -2.74 31.09
C ALA A 942 26.82 -2.49 29.65
N LEU A 943 27.90 -3.16 29.22
CA LEU A 943 28.41 -3.13 27.85
C LEU A 943 27.36 -3.58 26.83
N ASP A 944 26.67 -4.69 27.09
CA ASP A 944 25.57 -5.16 26.23
C ASP A 944 24.41 -4.17 26.17
N THR A 945 24.14 -3.49 27.28
CA THR A 945 23.08 -2.47 27.37
C THR A 945 23.44 -1.26 26.50
N ILE A 946 24.64 -0.69 26.63
CA ILE A 946 25.04 0.49 25.85
C ILE A 946 25.15 0.17 24.36
N LYS A 947 25.62 -1.03 23.99
CA LYS A 947 25.69 -1.48 22.58
C LYS A 947 24.29 -1.58 21.96
N ARG A 948 23.29 -2.06 22.72
CA ARG A 948 21.91 -2.15 22.26
C ARG A 948 21.24 -0.78 22.14
N TYR A 949 21.43 0.07 23.15
CA TYR A 949 20.73 1.35 23.21
C TYR A 949 21.37 2.45 22.34
N HIS A 950 22.67 2.38 22.04
CA HIS A 950 23.35 3.26 21.09
C HIS A 950 23.59 2.63 19.71
N ALA A 951 22.91 1.53 19.38
CA ALA A 951 23.01 0.86 18.08
C ALA A 951 22.68 1.81 16.92
N GLY A 952 23.49 1.81 15.85
CA GLY A 952 23.29 2.67 14.68
C GLY A 952 23.65 4.14 14.90
N VAL A 953 24.24 4.49 16.04
CA VAL A 953 24.76 5.83 16.34
C VAL A 953 26.27 5.85 16.13
N LYS A 954 26.74 6.78 15.29
CA LYS A 954 28.18 7.02 15.08
C LYS A 954 28.56 8.40 15.57
N ARG A 955 29.75 8.56 16.15
CA ARG A 955 30.32 9.89 16.43
C ARG A 955 30.66 10.56 15.10
N LYS A 956 30.89 11.88 15.13
CA LYS A 956 31.28 12.66 13.94
C LYS A 956 32.60 12.18 13.31
N SER A 957 33.46 11.52 14.08
CA SER A 957 34.69 10.85 13.66
C SER A 957 34.45 9.55 12.87
N GLY A 958 33.22 9.00 12.89
CA GLY A 958 32.84 7.77 12.18
C GLY A 958 32.81 6.49 13.04
N GLU A 959 33.35 6.54 14.26
CA GLU A 959 33.35 5.41 15.21
C GLU A 959 31.98 5.20 15.89
N PRO A 960 31.64 3.96 16.33
CA PRO A 960 30.39 3.69 17.04
C PRO A 960 30.29 4.50 18.35
N PHE A 961 29.13 5.08 18.65
CA PHE A 961 28.97 5.97 19.79
C PHE A 961 29.25 5.31 21.14
N PHE A 962 28.90 4.03 21.32
CA PHE A 962 29.14 3.31 22.57
C PHE A 962 30.63 3.19 22.96
N THR A 963 31.57 3.53 22.06
CA THR A 963 32.99 3.65 22.40
C THR A 963 33.29 4.80 23.37
N HIS A 964 32.48 5.87 23.36
CA HIS A 964 32.65 7.01 24.24
C HIS A 964 32.40 6.64 25.72
N PRO A 965 31.25 6.06 26.11
CA PRO A 965 31.04 5.64 27.50
C PRO A 965 32.10 4.66 28.01
N ILE A 966 32.66 3.80 27.13
CA ILE A 966 33.76 2.89 27.48
C ILE A 966 35.04 3.67 27.83
N GLN A 967 35.39 4.68 27.01
CA GLN A 967 36.54 5.55 27.29
C GLN A 967 36.35 6.38 28.57
N VAL A 968 35.14 6.84 28.84
CA VAL A 968 34.82 7.54 30.10
C VAL A 968 35.04 6.61 31.30
N ALA A 969 34.59 5.36 31.22
CA ALA A 969 34.86 4.37 32.26
C ALA A 969 36.36 4.07 32.43
N LEU A 970 37.14 4.02 31.34
CA LEU A 970 38.59 3.82 31.38
C LEU A 970 39.34 4.96 32.08
N ILE A 971 38.94 6.20 31.81
CA ILE A 971 39.47 7.41 32.48
C ILE A 971 39.10 7.38 33.96
N LEU A 972 37.83 7.10 34.28
CA LEU A 972 37.36 7.03 35.66
C LEU A 972 38.18 6.03 36.49
N LEU A 973 38.54 4.87 35.92
CA LEU A 973 39.34 3.84 36.58
C LEU A 973 40.76 4.28 36.98
N GLU A 974 41.26 5.41 36.48
CA GLU A 974 42.55 5.97 36.91
C GLU A 974 42.49 6.54 38.34
N TYR A 975 41.32 6.97 38.80
CA TYR A 975 41.15 7.62 40.09
C TYR A 975 39.93 7.17 40.92
N CYS A 976 39.03 6.35 40.37
CA CYS A 976 37.91 5.75 41.08
C CYS A 976 37.68 4.29 40.64
N LYS A 977 37.73 3.35 41.61
CA LYS A 977 37.56 1.91 41.38
C LYS A 977 36.25 1.35 41.97
N ASP A 978 35.26 2.21 42.17
CA ASP A 978 33.93 1.82 42.66
C ASP A 978 33.08 1.20 41.55
N GLN A 979 32.47 0.05 41.82
CA GLN A 979 31.68 -0.68 40.82
C GLN A 979 30.48 0.14 40.32
N ASP A 980 29.73 0.76 41.23
CA ASP A 980 28.52 1.49 40.85
C ASP A 980 28.86 2.74 40.04
N ALA A 981 29.97 3.41 40.36
CA ALA A 981 30.49 4.53 39.59
C ALA A 981 30.92 4.13 38.17
N VAL A 982 31.59 2.97 38.01
CA VAL A 982 32.01 2.47 36.69
C VAL A 982 30.80 2.05 35.84
N VAL A 983 29.81 1.39 36.44
CA VAL A 983 28.55 1.05 35.76
C VAL A 983 27.79 2.33 35.37
N ALA A 984 27.74 3.32 36.26
CA ALA A 984 27.12 4.60 35.97
C ALA A 984 27.85 5.37 34.85
N ALA A 985 29.19 5.30 34.78
CA ALA A 985 29.97 5.88 33.68
C ALA A 985 29.63 5.24 32.33
N LEU A 986 29.43 3.93 32.28
CA LEU A 986 28.96 3.27 31.05
C LEU A 986 27.54 3.72 30.67
N LEU A 987 26.66 3.95 31.64
CA LEU A 987 25.25 4.25 31.39
C LEU A 987 24.91 5.74 31.34
N HIS A 988 25.84 6.67 31.60
CA HIS A 988 25.51 8.07 31.86
C HIS A 988 24.72 8.76 30.74
N ASP A 989 25.10 8.53 29.48
CA ASP A 989 24.42 9.07 28.30
C ASP A 989 23.19 8.28 27.86
N THR A 990 22.93 7.11 28.46
CA THR A 990 21.81 6.25 27.98
C THR A 990 20.44 6.84 28.31
N VAL A 991 20.31 7.55 29.43
CA VAL A 991 19.07 8.21 29.82
C VAL A 991 18.81 9.46 28.99
N GLU A 992 19.88 10.09 28.48
CA GLU A 992 19.76 11.32 27.71
C GLU A 992 19.59 11.07 26.21
N ASP A 993 20.35 10.14 25.65
CA ASP A 993 20.44 9.93 24.20
C ASP A 993 19.63 8.74 23.68
N THR A 994 19.02 7.95 24.58
CA THR A 994 18.34 6.69 24.23
C THR A 994 17.04 6.49 25.00
N GLY A 995 16.24 5.48 24.63
CA GLY A 995 14.99 5.13 25.32
C GLY A 995 15.12 4.45 26.69
N LEU A 996 16.31 4.39 27.31
CA LEU A 996 16.52 3.70 28.60
C LEU A 996 16.16 4.63 29.78
N SER A 997 15.24 4.20 30.66
CA SER A 997 14.82 5.04 31.80
C SER A 997 15.61 4.78 33.08
N LEU A 998 15.65 5.76 33.99
CA LEU A 998 16.22 5.60 35.34
C LEU A 998 15.57 4.44 36.11
N VAL A 999 14.27 4.20 35.92
CA VAL A 999 13.56 3.07 36.55
C VAL A 999 14.08 1.72 36.02
N GLN A 1000 14.35 1.64 34.71
CA GLN A 1000 14.95 0.44 34.12
C GLN A 1000 16.39 0.25 34.59
N ILE A 1001 17.18 1.32 34.72
CA ILE A 1001 18.53 1.28 35.30
C ILE A 1001 18.46 0.79 36.75
N LYS A 1002 17.55 1.32 37.56
CA LYS A 1002 17.29 0.86 38.93
C LYS A 1002 16.95 -0.63 38.99
N ALA A 1003 16.06 -1.10 38.11
CA ALA A 1003 15.69 -2.50 38.04
C ALA A 1003 16.82 -3.42 37.55
N MET A 1004 17.69 -2.92 36.64
CA MET A 1004 18.75 -3.72 36.03
C MET A 1004 20.06 -3.73 36.83
N PHE A 1005 20.38 -2.63 37.49
CA PHE A 1005 21.70 -2.37 38.11
C PHE A 1005 21.60 -1.87 39.56
N GLY A 1006 20.40 -1.67 40.10
CA GLY A 1006 20.16 -1.29 41.50
C GLY A 1006 20.01 0.21 41.74
N GLU A 1007 19.62 0.55 42.97
CA GLU A 1007 19.33 1.94 43.40
C GLU A 1007 20.54 2.85 43.23
N GLN A 1008 21.71 2.38 43.65
CA GLN A 1008 22.93 3.18 43.71
C GLN A 1008 23.37 3.63 42.31
N VAL A 1009 23.39 2.72 41.33
CA VAL A 1009 23.68 3.06 39.94
C VAL A 1009 22.66 4.05 39.38
N SER A 1010 21.36 3.81 39.61
CA SER A 1010 20.31 4.75 39.17
C SER A 1010 20.45 6.13 39.80
N PHE A 1011 20.86 6.19 41.07
CA PHE A 1011 21.07 7.44 41.78
C PHE A 1011 22.25 8.22 41.18
N ILE A 1012 23.38 7.56 40.94
CA ILE A 1012 24.56 8.19 40.33
C ILE A 1012 24.22 8.68 38.91
N VAL A 1013 23.61 7.85 38.07
CA VAL A 1013 23.20 8.25 36.70
C VAL A 1013 22.26 9.45 36.73
N LYS A 1014 21.24 9.44 37.61
CA LYS A 1014 20.30 10.57 37.79
C LYS A 1014 21.02 11.87 38.17
N LYS A 1015 22.04 11.79 39.03
CA LYS A 1015 22.79 12.97 39.45
C LYS A 1015 23.69 13.48 38.33
N VAL A 1016 24.35 12.59 37.58
CA VAL A 1016 25.19 12.95 36.43
C VAL A 1016 24.38 13.68 35.35
N THR A 1017 23.19 13.18 35.01
CA THR A 1017 22.32 13.80 34.00
C THR A 1017 21.70 15.12 34.47
N ASN A 1018 21.22 15.19 35.72
CA ASN A 1018 20.67 16.43 36.28
C ASN A 1018 21.73 17.53 36.46
N LEU A 1019 23.01 17.18 36.70
CA LEU A 1019 24.09 18.16 36.76
C LEU A 1019 24.33 18.80 35.38
N GLU A 1020 24.23 18.02 34.31
CA GLU A 1020 24.46 18.46 32.94
C GLU A 1020 23.34 19.36 32.39
N ASP A 1021 22.10 18.98 32.65
CA ASP A 1021 20.90 19.72 32.22
C ASP A 1021 20.72 21.05 32.98
N ASN A 1022 21.30 21.17 34.17
CA ASN A 1022 21.26 22.38 35.00
C ASN A 1022 22.48 23.31 34.83
N LEU A 1023 23.65 22.79 34.43
CA LEU A 1023 24.82 23.60 34.07
C LEU A 1023 24.64 24.33 32.72
N ARG A 1024 23.97 23.69 31.75
CA ARG A 1024 23.72 24.25 30.42
C ARG A 1024 22.60 25.32 30.39
N ARG A 1025 21.77 25.44 31.44
CA ARG A 1025 20.55 26.28 31.46
C ARG A 1025 20.70 27.63 32.16
N VAL A 1026 21.83 27.94 32.78
CA VAL A 1026 21.96 29.14 33.61
C VAL A 1026 22.79 30.21 32.89
N SER A 1027 22.15 31.35 32.57
CA SER A 1027 22.87 32.58 32.25
C SER A 1027 23.57 33.09 33.51
N SER A 1028 24.84 33.44 33.37
CA SER A 1028 25.75 34.12 34.31
C SER A 1028 25.10 34.89 35.48
N GLN A 1029 24.65 34.17 36.51
CA GLN A 1029 24.43 34.72 37.85
C GLN A 1029 25.15 33.83 38.86
N ASP A 1030 26.22 34.37 39.42
CA ASP A 1030 27.31 33.65 40.10
C ASP A 1030 26.91 32.93 41.40
N HIS A 1031 25.67 33.06 41.88
CA HIS A 1031 25.26 32.48 43.16
C HIS A 1031 24.78 31.02 43.06
N GLU A 1032 24.07 30.59 42.00
CA GLU A 1032 23.60 29.19 41.89
C GLU A 1032 24.72 28.23 41.46
N ASN A 1033 25.63 28.64 40.58
CA ASN A 1033 26.72 27.80 40.10
C ASN A 1033 27.72 27.49 41.22
N VAL A 1034 28.06 28.49 42.03
CA VAL A 1034 29.00 28.34 43.15
C VAL A 1034 28.41 27.45 44.26
N TYR A 1035 27.13 27.61 44.63
CA TYR A 1035 26.49 26.76 45.65
C TYR A 1035 26.35 25.29 45.21
N ARG A 1036 26.11 25.04 43.90
CA ARG A 1036 25.98 23.69 43.33
C ARG A 1036 27.31 22.93 43.23
N ILE A 1037 28.41 23.62 42.95
CA ILE A 1037 29.77 23.03 42.98
C ILE A 1037 30.19 22.70 44.44
N MET A 1038 29.60 23.37 45.43
CA MET A 1038 30.03 23.23 46.83
C MET A 1038 29.39 22.08 47.61
N ASN A 1039 28.22 21.55 47.24
CA ASN A 1039 27.48 20.53 48.01
C ASN A 1039 27.21 19.23 47.22
N TYR A 1040 28.21 18.35 47.11
CA TYR A 1040 28.00 16.98 46.62
C TYR A 1040 27.47 16.08 47.74
N GLU A 1041 26.33 15.43 47.51
CA GLU A 1041 25.85 14.34 48.39
C GLU A 1041 26.63 13.04 48.15
N ASP A 1042 27.18 12.84 46.93
CA ASP A 1042 27.98 11.65 46.55
C ASP A 1042 29.08 12.04 45.54
N GLU A 1043 30.34 11.85 45.93
CA GLU A 1043 31.53 12.18 45.13
C GLU A 1043 31.62 11.37 43.83
N ARG A 1044 31.00 10.18 43.77
CA ARG A 1044 31.05 9.29 42.60
C ARG A 1044 30.44 9.93 41.36
N ALA A 1045 29.34 10.66 41.50
CA ALA A 1045 28.72 11.37 40.38
C ALA A 1045 29.64 12.48 39.82
N ALA A 1046 30.39 13.16 40.68
CA ALA A 1046 31.36 14.17 40.27
C ALA A 1046 32.56 13.54 39.54
N PHE A 1047 33.04 12.39 40.00
CA PHE A 1047 34.11 11.64 39.32
C PHE A 1047 33.73 11.21 37.91
N VAL A 1048 32.51 10.68 37.72
CA VAL A 1048 31.99 10.30 36.39
C VAL A 1048 31.94 11.53 35.48
N LYS A 1049 31.47 12.67 35.99
CA LYS A 1049 31.36 13.90 35.20
C LYS A 1049 32.71 14.49 34.81
N LEU A 1050 33.71 14.42 35.70
CA LEU A 1050 35.08 14.80 35.37
C LEU A 1050 35.68 13.90 34.29
N ALA A 1051 35.43 12.59 34.34
CA ALA A 1051 35.91 11.65 33.32
C ALA A 1051 35.31 11.95 31.95
N ASP A 1052 33.99 12.16 31.90
CA ASP A 1052 33.26 12.56 30.70
C ASP A 1052 33.81 13.88 30.14
N ARG A 1053 33.92 14.90 30.99
CA ARG A 1053 34.44 16.21 30.55
C ARG A 1053 35.88 16.13 30.04
N LEU A 1054 36.74 15.35 30.67
CA LEU A 1054 38.12 15.15 30.23
C LEU A 1054 38.17 14.47 28.86
N HIS A 1055 37.37 13.42 28.64
CA HIS A 1055 37.26 12.79 27.32
C HIS A 1055 36.76 13.76 26.24
N ASN A 1056 35.78 14.60 26.59
CA ASN A 1056 35.26 15.62 25.68
C ASN A 1056 36.30 16.68 25.32
N MET A 1057 37.15 17.10 26.28
CA MET A 1057 38.28 17.99 26.00
C MET A 1057 39.37 17.32 25.15
N ARG A 1058 39.71 16.05 25.43
CA ARG A 1058 40.68 15.27 24.61
C ARG A 1058 40.20 15.09 23.16
N THR A 1059 38.89 15.12 22.91
CA THR A 1059 38.28 14.92 21.58
C THR A 1059 37.63 16.19 21.01
N ILE A 1060 37.91 17.37 21.58
CA ILE A 1060 37.24 18.65 21.24
C ILE A 1060 37.39 19.08 19.78
N SER A 1061 38.47 18.65 19.12
CA SER A 1061 38.73 18.91 17.68
C SER A 1061 37.68 18.30 16.75
N GLY A 1062 36.93 17.28 17.21
CA GLY A 1062 35.82 16.69 16.46
C GLY A 1062 34.59 17.60 16.34
N HIS A 1063 34.55 18.75 17.04
CA HIS A 1063 33.50 19.74 16.87
C HIS A 1063 33.81 20.73 15.74
N SER A 1064 32.94 20.82 14.73
CA SER A 1064 33.11 21.73 13.58
C SER A 1064 32.96 23.22 13.88
N SER A 1065 32.41 23.59 15.04
CA SER A 1065 32.17 24.99 15.41
C SER A 1065 33.18 25.46 16.43
N PHE A 1066 33.98 26.45 16.04
CA PHE A 1066 34.98 27.04 16.92
C PHE A 1066 34.36 27.78 18.12
N ALA A 1067 33.23 28.45 17.92
CA ALA A 1067 32.46 29.07 19.01
C ALA A 1067 32.02 28.04 20.06
N LYS A 1068 31.61 26.84 19.62
CA LYS A 1068 31.26 25.74 20.52
C LYS A 1068 32.47 25.21 21.28
N GLN A 1069 33.62 25.08 20.63
CA GLN A 1069 34.87 24.67 21.29
C GLN A 1069 35.27 25.68 22.38
N LYS A 1070 35.26 26.99 22.06
CA LYS A 1070 35.56 28.05 23.04
C LYS A 1070 34.58 28.07 24.22
N HIS A 1071 33.29 27.85 23.97
CA HIS A 1071 32.30 27.79 25.04
C HIS A 1071 32.56 26.61 25.99
N ILE A 1072 32.83 25.41 25.45
CA ILE A 1072 33.16 24.22 26.25
C ILE A 1072 34.46 24.42 27.04
N ALA A 1073 35.48 25.03 26.43
CA ALA A 1073 36.75 25.30 27.10
C ALA A 1073 36.60 26.32 28.25
N ASN A 1074 35.81 27.38 28.05
CA ASN A 1074 35.50 28.33 29.11
C ASN A 1074 34.72 27.67 30.26
N GLU A 1075 33.66 26.91 29.95
CA GLU A 1075 32.90 26.16 30.95
C GLU A 1075 33.81 25.20 31.75
N THR A 1076 34.73 24.52 31.05
CA THR A 1076 35.69 23.60 31.66
C THR A 1076 36.63 24.31 32.63
N LEU A 1077 37.22 25.43 32.20
CA LEU A 1077 38.14 26.22 33.00
C LEU A 1077 37.46 26.80 34.25
N TYR A 1078 36.24 27.32 34.13
CA TYR A 1078 35.55 27.98 35.24
C TYR A 1078 34.82 27.02 36.19
N SER A 1079 34.32 25.88 35.70
CA SER A 1079 33.47 24.99 36.49
C SER A 1079 34.13 23.64 36.82
N PHE A 1080 34.91 23.07 35.90
CA PHE A 1080 35.41 21.69 36.04
C PHE A 1080 36.84 21.62 36.59
N VAL A 1081 37.71 22.59 36.28
CA VAL A 1081 39.06 22.68 36.88
C VAL A 1081 38.97 22.88 38.41
N PRO A 1082 38.16 23.83 38.94
CA PRO A 1082 38.01 23.99 40.39
C PRO A 1082 37.38 22.76 41.05
N LEU A 1083 36.48 22.06 40.35
CA LEU A 1083 35.89 20.82 40.82
C LEU A 1083 36.93 19.71 41.00
N ALA A 1084 37.80 19.52 39.99
CA ALA A 1084 38.88 18.54 40.06
C ALA A 1084 39.87 18.85 41.20
N GLN A 1085 40.20 20.14 41.41
CA GLN A 1085 41.05 20.58 42.51
C GLN A 1085 40.42 20.28 43.89
N LYS A 1086 39.12 20.54 44.05
CA LYS A 1086 38.39 20.25 45.30
C LYS A 1086 38.38 18.75 45.62
N LEU A 1087 38.24 17.91 44.60
CA LEU A 1087 38.27 16.45 44.73
C LEU A 1087 39.71 15.88 44.82
N LYS A 1088 40.73 16.74 44.92
CA LYS A 1088 42.16 16.38 45.02
C LYS A 1088 42.67 15.58 43.82
N LEU A 1089 42.07 15.77 42.65
CA LEU A 1089 42.50 15.16 41.38
C LEU A 1089 43.42 16.11 40.60
N THR A 1090 44.58 16.44 41.17
CA THR A 1090 45.54 17.40 40.59
C THR A 1090 45.91 17.09 39.13
N PRO A 1091 46.22 15.83 38.74
CA PRO A 1091 46.57 15.53 37.35
C PRO A 1091 45.43 15.82 36.37
N VAL A 1092 44.17 15.56 36.77
CA VAL A 1092 42.99 15.84 35.95
C VAL A 1092 42.74 17.34 35.83
N ALA A 1093 42.93 18.08 36.93
CA ALA A 1093 42.79 19.53 36.94
C ALA A 1093 43.79 20.21 35.99
N GLU A 1094 45.06 19.84 36.08
CA GLU A 1094 46.14 20.36 35.23
C GLU A 1094 45.90 20.05 33.75
N GLU A 1095 45.44 18.84 33.43
CA GLU A 1095 45.15 18.45 32.05
C GLU A 1095 43.94 19.21 31.47
N LEU A 1096 42.84 19.31 32.23
CA LEU A 1096 41.66 20.08 31.82
C LEU A 1096 41.99 21.56 31.61
N GLU A 1097 42.80 22.14 32.50
CA GLU A 1097 43.26 23.53 32.39
C GLU A 1097 44.11 23.73 31.14
N LYS A 1098 45.11 22.87 30.92
CA LYS A 1098 45.96 22.90 29.73
C LYS A 1098 45.15 22.80 28.43
N LEU A 1099 44.28 21.80 28.31
CA LEU A 1099 43.44 21.60 27.12
C LEU A 1099 42.49 22.79 26.88
N SER A 1100 41.97 23.38 27.96
CA SER A 1100 41.09 24.56 27.85
C SER A 1100 41.85 25.78 27.33
N LEU A 1101 43.04 26.06 27.88
CA LEU A 1101 43.89 27.16 27.44
C LEU A 1101 44.35 26.99 25.99
N GLU A 1102 44.71 25.76 25.57
CA GLU A 1102 45.07 25.47 24.18
C GLU A 1102 43.93 25.75 23.18
N VAL A 1103 42.68 25.51 23.57
CA VAL A 1103 41.50 25.81 22.74
C VAL A 1103 41.17 27.29 22.73
N LEU A 1104 41.33 27.98 23.86
CA LEU A 1104 41.06 29.41 23.99
C LEU A 1104 42.12 30.29 23.31
N ALA A 1105 43.36 29.79 23.20
CA ALA A 1105 44.47 30.47 22.52
C ALA A 1105 44.38 30.43 20.98
N LYS A 1106 43.58 29.51 20.42
CA LYS A 1106 43.23 29.50 19.00
C LYS A 1106 42.20 30.60 18.69
#